data_AF-A0A5P1A1S2-F1
#
_entry.id   AF-A0A5P1A1S2-F1
#
_cell.length_a   1.000
_cell.length_b   1.000
_cell.length_c   1.000
_cell.angle_alpha   90.00
_cell.angle_beta   90.00
_cell.angle_gamma   90.00
#
_symmetry.space_group_name_H-M   'P 1'
#
loop_
_entity.id
_entity.type
_entity.pdbx_description
1 polymer ?
#
loop_
_entity_poly.entity_id
_entity_poly.type
_entity_poly.pdbx_seq_one_letter_code
_entity_poly.pdbx_strand_id
1 'polypeptide(L)'
;KTKMILQTQKKELLETLQIVAEREAYYLWKQYHAHNDTTYLAHKKACCAIRGSFYDLEDIIKGNDLVHDEYTKYIDSKLNKIFGSSNTNDIETKRARTDWWENETIDVPKIDVANGTDHKTIRQLVWDAMQSGVRYAVEKNENFPPCMRVEHIGIAKPQFIRWLEEWTNEFCEEYTKYFGAINSKCDLRKGADDCGDNSNIECKKACANYTNWLNPKRIEWNGMSNYYNKIYRKSNKESEDGKDYSMIMEPTVIDYLNKRCNGEINGNYICCSCKNIGENYNPSPVANKKAQRKDEQCEDNKGPLDLMNEVLNKMDKKYSEHKMKCTEVYLEHVEEQLKEIDNAIKDYKLYPLDRCFDDQTKMKVCDLIGDAIGCKHKINLDELDEWNDMDMRDPYNKYKGVLIPPRRRQLCFSRIVRGPANLRNLNEFKEEILKGAQSEGKFLGNYYNEDKDKEKKEHKDKEKALEAMKNSFYDYEYIIKGSDILENIQFKDIKRKLDKLLAKETNNTIQNVDDWWEVNNKSIWNAMLCGYKKSGNKIIDRSWCTIPTTEKTPQFLGWIKEWGTNVCIQKQEHKEYVKSKCSNVTNIDLDPQESESNNCISEIRKYQEWSRNRSIQWEAISEGYKKYKGMDEFKNVFNNANEPDANAYLKEYCSKCPCGFNDMQEIANDTENKQDIFNRIIEQVDIPAELEDVIYRLKHHEYDKGNDYICNKYKNINVNKRHKNDDTFVTDNFVKKSWDINKDVLIPPRRKNLFLYIDPSKICKYKKDPKLFKDFIYSSAFTEVERLKKVYGEAKTKVANAMKYSFADIGNIIKGDDMMENNSSDNIGKILGDTDGQNEKRKAWWDMNKYHIWESMLCGYREAGGYKETVEKLSEKKQKCTFPDIESVPQFLRWFQEWTENFCTKRKELYEDVQKICASAECNTSNGSVDKAECTKTCVNYKNYVLTKKTEYEIQKKKYDTEFKNQNSNDKDAPDYIKDKCNNNCDCISYHIDDKKNWKEPYETFDDDKFKGKCDCPKPLPLFSDNTSDILQKNHPFWYCVGVRVDRFPFHEEKTQNTCGPLTCT
;
A
#
# COMPACT_ATOMS: atom_id res chain seq x y z
N LYS A 1 -69.27 15.95 -50.79
CA LYS A 1 -67.84 15.66 -51.06
C LYS A 1 -67.01 15.58 -49.77
N THR A 2 -66.93 16.64 -48.95
CA THR A 2 -66.15 16.65 -47.69
C THR A 2 -66.53 15.55 -46.69
N LYS A 3 -67.83 15.30 -46.47
CA LYS A 3 -68.32 14.21 -45.60
C LYS A 3 -67.96 12.79 -46.10
N MET A 4 -67.86 12.63 -47.43
CA MET A 4 -67.50 11.35 -48.07
C MET A 4 -65.99 11.09 -47.96
N ILE A 5 -65.18 12.14 -48.12
CA ILE A 5 -63.71 12.10 -47.91
C ILE A 5 -63.37 11.76 -46.45
N LEU A 6 -64.08 12.37 -45.49
CA LEU A 6 -63.88 12.13 -44.06
C LEU A 6 -64.20 10.68 -43.65
N GLN A 7 -65.26 10.10 -44.22
CA GLN A 7 -65.61 8.69 -43.99
C GLN A 7 -64.57 7.73 -44.56
N THR A 8 -64.01 8.01 -45.73
CA THR A 8 -62.91 7.23 -46.30
C THR A 8 -61.66 7.27 -45.41
N GLN A 9 -61.29 8.46 -44.89
CA GLN A 9 -60.12 8.62 -44.02
C GLN A 9 -60.25 7.89 -42.68
N LYS A 10 -61.45 7.88 -42.07
CA LYS A 10 -61.71 7.11 -40.83
C LYS A 10 -61.61 5.60 -41.06
N LYS A 11 -62.02 5.12 -42.23
CA LYS A 11 -61.89 3.70 -42.61
C LYS A 11 -60.42 3.30 -42.79
N GLU A 12 -59.64 4.11 -43.51
CA GLU A 12 -58.19 3.90 -43.66
C GLU A 12 -57.46 3.92 -42.31
N LEU A 13 -57.88 4.81 -41.39
CA LEU A 13 -57.36 4.86 -40.03
C LEU A 13 -57.64 3.56 -39.26
N LEU A 14 -58.86 3.02 -39.33
CA LEU A 14 -59.20 1.76 -38.70
C LEU A 14 -58.37 0.59 -39.24
N GLU A 15 -58.27 0.45 -40.57
CA GLU A 15 -57.48 -0.62 -41.20
C GLU A 15 -56.01 -0.54 -40.75
N THR A 16 -55.46 0.67 -40.69
CA THR A 16 -54.10 0.91 -40.19
C THR A 16 -53.97 0.49 -38.72
N LEU A 17 -54.93 0.84 -37.87
CA LEU A 17 -54.90 0.50 -36.46
C LEU A 17 -54.97 -1.00 -36.21
N GLN A 18 -55.77 -1.73 -37.00
CA GLN A 18 -55.83 -3.19 -36.90
C GLN A 18 -54.49 -3.83 -37.26
N ILE A 19 -53.81 -3.35 -38.31
CA ILE A 19 -52.48 -3.84 -38.70
C ILE A 19 -51.44 -3.54 -37.59
N VAL A 20 -51.46 -2.33 -37.04
CA VAL A 20 -50.53 -1.92 -35.98
C VAL A 20 -50.76 -2.78 -34.73
N ALA A 21 -52.01 -2.93 -34.30
CA ALA A 21 -52.37 -3.69 -33.12
C ALA A 21 -52.04 -5.19 -33.25
N GLU A 22 -52.30 -5.79 -34.41
CA GLU A 22 -51.92 -7.18 -34.68
C GLU A 22 -50.40 -7.40 -34.57
N ARG A 23 -49.61 -6.52 -35.20
CA ARG A 23 -48.14 -6.62 -35.21
C ARG A 23 -47.55 -6.38 -33.83
N GLU A 24 -48.04 -5.38 -33.13
CA GLU A 24 -47.62 -5.05 -31.77
C GLU A 24 -47.80 -6.25 -30.83
N ALA A 25 -49.00 -6.85 -30.85
CA ALA A 25 -49.28 -8.02 -30.03
C ALA A 25 -48.43 -9.24 -30.42
N TYR A 26 -48.18 -9.45 -31.72
CA TYR A 26 -47.29 -10.51 -32.20
C TYR A 26 -45.86 -10.35 -31.66
N TYR A 27 -45.28 -9.15 -31.77
CA TYR A 27 -43.91 -8.90 -31.34
C TYR A 27 -43.76 -8.94 -29.82
N LEU A 28 -44.70 -8.34 -29.08
CA LEU A 28 -44.73 -8.44 -27.62
C LEU A 28 -44.81 -9.90 -27.17
N TRP A 29 -45.67 -10.71 -27.80
CA TRP A 29 -45.74 -12.14 -27.49
C TRP A 29 -44.40 -12.84 -27.71
N LYS A 30 -43.75 -12.64 -28.87
CA LYS A 30 -42.44 -13.25 -29.15
C LYS A 30 -41.32 -12.77 -28.23
N GLN A 31 -41.33 -11.49 -27.82
CA GLN A 31 -40.33 -10.92 -26.93
C GLN A 31 -40.31 -11.63 -25.57
N TYR A 32 -41.47 -11.86 -24.96
CA TYR A 32 -41.56 -12.56 -23.68
C TYR A 32 -41.33 -14.08 -23.78
N HIS A 33 -41.23 -14.64 -24.99
CA HIS A 33 -41.02 -16.07 -25.26
C HIS A 33 -39.73 -16.35 -26.06
N ALA A 34 -38.74 -15.45 -26.02
CA ALA A 34 -37.57 -15.44 -26.93
C ALA A 34 -36.64 -16.69 -26.92
N HIS A 35 -36.94 -17.73 -26.13
CA HIS A 35 -36.18 -18.99 -26.04
C HIS A 35 -37.06 -20.26 -25.93
N ASN A 36 -38.26 -20.27 -26.54
CA ASN A 36 -39.27 -21.33 -26.36
C ASN A 36 -39.67 -21.53 -24.89
N ASP A 37 -39.59 -20.46 -24.08
CA ASP A 37 -40.06 -20.47 -22.69
C ASP A 37 -41.58 -20.38 -22.67
N THR A 38 -42.26 -21.51 -22.49
CA THR A 38 -43.72 -21.65 -22.48
C THR A 38 -44.31 -21.62 -21.07
N THR A 39 -43.55 -21.09 -20.10
CA THR A 39 -43.98 -21.08 -18.70
C THR A 39 -45.25 -20.26 -18.51
N TYR A 40 -46.08 -20.67 -17.55
CA TYR A 40 -47.28 -19.93 -17.13
C TYR A 40 -46.96 -18.46 -16.80
N LEU A 41 -45.74 -18.17 -16.33
CA LEU A 41 -45.27 -16.83 -16.03
C LEU A 41 -44.99 -16.01 -17.30
N ALA A 42 -44.35 -16.59 -18.33
CA ALA A 42 -44.10 -15.93 -19.62
C ALA A 42 -45.42 -15.54 -20.31
N HIS A 43 -46.40 -16.44 -20.33
CA HIS A 43 -47.76 -16.15 -20.82
C HIS A 43 -48.41 -14.97 -20.08
N LYS A 44 -48.29 -14.94 -18.75
CA LYS A 44 -48.86 -13.88 -17.93
C LYS A 44 -48.23 -12.52 -18.24
N LYS A 45 -46.91 -12.47 -18.39
CA LYS A 45 -46.17 -11.24 -18.72
C LYS A 45 -46.52 -10.72 -20.11
N ALA A 46 -46.52 -11.60 -21.11
CA ALA A 46 -46.92 -11.25 -22.47
C ALA A 46 -48.35 -10.69 -22.50
N CYS A 47 -49.29 -11.33 -21.82
CA CYS A 47 -50.66 -10.83 -21.69
C CYS A 47 -50.74 -9.46 -21.00
N CYS A 48 -49.95 -9.21 -19.95
CA CYS A 48 -49.94 -7.91 -19.28
C CYS A 48 -49.39 -6.79 -20.19
N ALA A 49 -48.28 -7.02 -20.89
CA ALA A 49 -47.70 -6.06 -21.81
C ALA A 49 -48.64 -5.74 -22.99
N ILE A 50 -49.25 -6.76 -23.59
CA ILE A 50 -50.20 -6.58 -24.72
C ILE A 50 -51.42 -5.76 -24.28
N ARG A 51 -51.93 -6.02 -23.07
CA ARG A 51 -53.04 -5.21 -22.51
C ARG A 51 -52.62 -3.78 -22.21
N GLY A 52 -51.42 -3.56 -21.68
CA GLY A 52 -50.86 -2.22 -21.47
C GLY A 52 -50.80 -1.43 -22.78
N SER A 53 -50.18 -2.03 -23.79
CA SER A 53 -50.04 -1.45 -25.14
C SER A 53 -51.40 -1.17 -25.79
N PHE A 54 -52.42 -2.02 -25.59
CA PHE A 54 -53.79 -1.74 -26.03
C PHE A 54 -54.36 -0.45 -25.44
N TYR A 55 -54.16 -0.25 -24.13
CA TYR A 55 -54.63 0.95 -23.45
C TYR A 55 -53.83 2.21 -23.83
N ASP A 56 -52.56 2.07 -24.18
CA ASP A 56 -51.75 3.19 -24.67
C ASP A 56 -52.14 3.60 -26.09
N LEU A 57 -52.43 2.64 -26.98
CA LEU A 57 -53.04 2.94 -28.29
C LEU A 57 -54.38 3.65 -28.14
N GLU A 58 -55.20 3.24 -27.18
CA GLU A 58 -56.45 3.92 -26.86
C GLU A 58 -56.22 5.38 -26.44
N ASP A 59 -55.24 5.66 -25.57
CA ASP A 59 -54.94 7.03 -25.13
C ASP A 59 -54.38 7.89 -26.26
N ILE A 60 -53.50 7.34 -27.10
CA ILE A 60 -53.02 8.01 -28.32
C ILE A 60 -54.19 8.36 -29.24
N ILE A 61 -55.10 7.42 -29.50
CA ILE A 61 -56.25 7.66 -30.39
C ILE A 61 -57.24 8.65 -29.82
N LYS A 62 -57.45 8.68 -28.50
CA LYS A 62 -58.33 9.66 -27.86
C LYS A 62 -57.69 11.03 -27.66
N GLY A 63 -56.38 11.17 -27.84
CA GLY A 63 -55.65 12.41 -27.59
C GLY A 63 -55.40 12.66 -26.10
N ASN A 64 -55.30 11.58 -25.33
CA ASN A 64 -55.06 11.57 -23.88
C ASN A 64 -53.61 11.19 -23.52
N ASP A 65 -52.78 10.93 -24.52
CA ASP A 65 -51.41 10.50 -24.33
C ASP A 65 -50.56 11.57 -23.63
N LEU A 66 -49.79 11.15 -22.62
CA LEU A 66 -48.93 11.99 -21.80
C LEU A 66 -47.56 12.27 -22.45
N VAL A 67 -47.20 11.57 -23.53
CA VAL A 67 -45.94 11.79 -24.26
C VAL A 67 -46.06 13.00 -25.20
N HIS A 68 -45.07 13.90 -25.19
CA HIS A 68 -45.09 15.16 -25.96
C HIS A 68 -43.85 15.34 -26.84
N ASP A 69 -43.37 14.27 -27.46
CA ASP A 69 -42.30 14.32 -28.46
C ASP A 69 -42.80 14.77 -29.85
N GLU A 70 -41.87 14.92 -30.79
CA GLU A 70 -42.18 15.38 -32.16
C GLU A 70 -43.05 14.38 -32.94
N TYR A 71 -42.96 13.08 -32.64
CA TYR A 71 -43.75 12.03 -33.30
C TYR A 71 -45.17 12.00 -32.77
N THR A 72 -45.38 12.03 -31.46
CA THR A 72 -46.72 12.11 -30.87
C THR A 72 -47.41 13.40 -31.31
N LYS A 73 -46.70 14.54 -31.36
CA LYS A 73 -47.23 15.79 -31.91
C LYS A 73 -47.65 15.67 -33.37
N TYR A 74 -46.86 14.95 -34.18
CA TYR A 74 -47.19 14.69 -35.58
C TYR A 74 -48.43 13.80 -35.73
N ILE A 75 -48.49 12.69 -34.98
CA ILE A 75 -49.62 11.75 -34.98
C ILE A 75 -50.89 12.48 -34.52
N ASP A 76 -50.81 13.23 -33.42
CA ASP A 76 -51.93 13.98 -32.89
C ASP A 76 -52.41 15.06 -33.88
N SER A 77 -51.48 15.76 -34.56
CA SER A 77 -51.83 16.69 -35.65
C SER A 77 -52.57 16.01 -36.80
N LYS A 78 -52.20 14.76 -37.15
CA LYS A 78 -52.87 13.99 -38.20
C LYS A 78 -54.25 13.52 -37.77
N LEU A 79 -54.38 13.03 -36.54
CA LEU A 79 -55.67 12.61 -35.97
C LEU A 79 -56.61 13.82 -35.84
N ASN A 80 -56.13 14.96 -35.35
CA ASN A 80 -56.94 16.19 -35.25
C ASN A 80 -57.45 16.66 -36.62
N LYS A 81 -56.71 16.43 -37.72
CA LYS A 81 -57.18 16.71 -39.09
C LYS A 81 -58.32 15.78 -39.55
N ILE A 82 -58.37 14.55 -39.05
CA ILE A 82 -59.42 13.56 -39.38
C ILE A 82 -60.73 13.87 -38.63
N PHE A 83 -60.65 14.44 -37.42
CA PHE A 83 -61.81 14.68 -36.56
C PHE A 83 -62.29 16.16 -36.48
N GLY A 84 -61.50 17.15 -36.96
CA GLY A 84 -61.85 18.59 -37.13
C GLY A 84 -61.61 19.46 -35.86
N SER A 85 -61.27 20.77 -35.87
CA SER A 85 -60.95 21.78 -36.90
C SER A 85 -59.76 22.70 -36.47
N SER A 86 -58.94 23.19 -37.41
CA SER A 86 -57.79 24.12 -37.23
C SER A 86 -56.78 23.84 -36.09
N ASN A 87 -55.93 22.83 -36.21
CA ASN A 87 -54.67 22.68 -35.43
C ASN A 87 -54.74 22.79 -33.88
N THR A 88 -55.93 22.84 -33.28
CA THR A 88 -56.12 23.00 -31.84
C THR A 88 -56.53 21.68 -31.21
N ASN A 89 -55.81 21.28 -30.17
CA ASN A 89 -56.08 20.08 -29.37
C ASN A 89 -57.25 20.34 -28.40
N ASP A 90 -58.39 20.80 -28.93
CA ASP A 90 -59.54 21.25 -28.14
C ASP A 90 -60.39 20.09 -27.60
N ILE A 91 -61.22 20.40 -26.61
CA ILE A 91 -62.04 19.43 -25.88
C ILE A 91 -63.07 18.74 -26.81
N GLU A 92 -63.54 19.44 -27.85
CA GLU A 92 -64.54 18.90 -28.79
C GLU A 92 -63.90 17.86 -29.71
N THR A 93 -62.68 18.09 -30.17
CA THR A 93 -61.89 17.15 -30.99
C THR A 93 -61.61 15.86 -30.23
N LYS A 94 -61.19 15.97 -28.95
CA LYS A 94 -60.96 14.79 -28.08
C LYS A 94 -62.25 14.01 -27.79
N ARG A 95 -63.38 14.71 -27.65
CA ARG A 95 -64.71 14.09 -27.49
C ARG A 95 -65.10 13.31 -28.75
N ALA A 96 -64.96 13.91 -29.93
CA ALA A 96 -65.27 13.25 -31.21
C ALA A 96 -64.40 12.01 -31.46
N ARG A 97 -63.12 12.04 -31.07
CA ARG A 97 -62.20 10.89 -31.13
C ARG A 97 -62.61 9.79 -30.15
N THR A 98 -63.02 10.18 -28.94
CA THR A 98 -63.51 9.24 -27.92
C THR A 98 -64.81 8.56 -28.36
N ASP A 99 -65.76 9.33 -28.88
CA ASP A 99 -67.03 8.81 -29.39
C ASP A 99 -66.81 7.85 -30.57
N TRP A 100 -65.87 8.18 -31.47
CA TRP A 100 -65.48 7.27 -32.55
C TRP A 100 -64.91 5.95 -32.05
N TRP A 101 -64.01 5.99 -31.06
CA TRP A 101 -63.37 4.80 -30.51
C TRP A 101 -64.34 3.90 -29.73
N GLU A 102 -65.20 4.49 -28.90
CA GLU A 102 -66.08 3.76 -27.97
C GLU A 102 -67.44 3.40 -28.56
N ASN A 103 -68.04 4.29 -29.35
CA ASN A 103 -69.46 4.22 -29.70
C ASN A 103 -69.72 3.95 -31.18
N GLU A 104 -68.77 4.23 -32.10
CA GLU A 104 -68.97 3.93 -33.52
C GLU A 104 -68.88 2.42 -33.77
N THR A 105 -69.94 1.88 -34.37
CA THR A 105 -70.08 0.44 -34.64
C THR A 105 -69.97 0.14 -36.13
N ILE A 106 -69.36 -1.00 -36.44
CA ILE A 106 -69.24 -1.54 -37.80
C ILE A 106 -69.87 -2.93 -37.84
N ASP A 107 -70.60 -3.20 -38.92
CA ASP A 107 -71.22 -4.50 -39.17
C ASP A 107 -70.17 -5.50 -39.63
N VAL A 108 -70.02 -6.59 -38.87
CA VAL A 108 -69.10 -7.69 -39.16
C VAL A 108 -69.91 -8.97 -39.42
N PRO A 109 -69.56 -9.80 -40.43
CA PRO A 109 -70.26 -11.06 -40.65
C PRO A 109 -70.14 -12.02 -39.45
N LYS A 110 -71.25 -12.63 -39.01
CA LYS A 110 -71.23 -13.72 -38.03
C LYS A 110 -70.72 -14.99 -38.68
N ILE A 111 -69.72 -15.62 -38.08
CA ILE A 111 -69.07 -16.83 -38.61
C ILE A 111 -70.02 -18.05 -38.56
N ASP A 112 -71.01 -18.05 -37.65
CA ASP A 112 -71.82 -19.24 -37.35
C ASP A 112 -73.28 -19.17 -37.85
N VAL A 113 -73.69 -18.08 -38.51
CA VAL A 113 -75.06 -17.90 -39.03
C VAL A 113 -75.02 -17.29 -40.43
N ALA A 114 -75.55 -18.00 -41.43
CA ALA A 114 -75.72 -17.46 -42.77
C ALA A 114 -76.63 -16.23 -42.74
N ASN A 115 -76.11 -15.07 -43.16
CA ASN A 115 -76.74 -13.74 -43.15
C ASN A 115 -76.91 -13.04 -41.78
N GLY A 116 -76.22 -13.47 -40.72
CA GLY A 116 -76.14 -12.69 -39.47
C GLY A 116 -75.01 -11.66 -39.48
N THR A 117 -75.27 -10.42 -39.07
CA THR A 117 -74.24 -9.41 -38.76
C THR A 117 -74.10 -9.22 -37.25
N ASP A 118 -72.87 -8.99 -36.80
CA ASP A 118 -72.52 -8.59 -35.43
C ASP A 118 -72.06 -7.12 -35.45
N HIS A 119 -72.48 -6.33 -34.47
CA HIS A 119 -72.10 -4.92 -34.39
C HIS A 119 -70.92 -4.79 -33.45
N LYS A 120 -69.73 -4.52 -34.00
CA LYS A 120 -68.51 -4.33 -33.21
C LYS A 120 -68.08 -2.88 -33.19
N THR A 121 -67.69 -2.39 -32.01
CA THR A 121 -67.09 -1.06 -31.88
C THR A 121 -65.67 -1.05 -32.43
N ILE A 122 -65.13 0.13 -32.74
CA ILE A 122 -63.73 0.31 -33.14
C ILE A 122 -62.78 -0.29 -32.10
N ARG A 123 -63.01 -0.01 -30.81
CA ARG A 123 -62.27 -0.60 -29.68
C ARG A 123 -62.23 -2.14 -29.74
N GLN A 124 -63.35 -2.78 -30.00
CA GLN A 124 -63.45 -4.25 -30.10
C GLN A 124 -62.69 -4.80 -31.30
N LEU A 125 -62.81 -4.14 -32.45
CA LEU A 125 -62.12 -4.54 -33.68
C LEU A 125 -60.60 -4.47 -33.57
N VAL A 126 -60.08 -3.47 -32.84
CA VAL A 126 -58.63 -3.33 -32.60
C VAL A 126 -58.14 -4.42 -31.63
N TRP A 127 -58.94 -4.78 -30.62
CA TRP A 127 -58.60 -5.88 -29.72
C TRP A 127 -58.63 -7.24 -30.40
N ASP A 128 -59.61 -7.48 -31.27
CA ASP A 128 -59.68 -8.69 -32.08
C ASP A 128 -58.42 -8.85 -32.96
N ALA A 129 -57.89 -7.74 -33.47
CA ALA A 129 -56.63 -7.73 -34.21
C ALA A 129 -55.43 -8.12 -33.31
N MET A 130 -55.35 -7.58 -32.09
CA MET A 130 -54.32 -7.99 -31.12
C MET A 130 -54.40 -9.49 -30.76
N GLN A 131 -55.61 -10.00 -30.54
CA GLN A 131 -55.82 -11.43 -30.30
C GLN A 131 -55.33 -12.26 -31.49
N SER A 132 -55.57 -11.79 -32.71
CA SER A 132 -55.12 -12.45 -33.94
C SER A 132 -53.60 -12.45 -34.04
N GLY A 133 -52.94 -11.34 -33.68
CA GLY A 133 -51.47 -11.26 -33.57
C GLY A 133 -50.89 -12.33 -32.63
N VAL A 134 -51.52 -12.53 -31.47
CA VAL A 134 -51.13 -13.61 -30.55
C VAL A 134 -51.40 -14.99 -31.15
N ARG A 135 -52.55 -15.21 -31.81
CA ARG A 135 -52.84 -16.49 -32.49
C ARG A 135 -51.79 -16.83 -33.54
N TYR A 136 -51.27 -15.83 -34.26
CA TYR A 136 -50.19 -16.02 -35.23
C TYR A 136 -48.84 -16.28 -34.56
N ALA A 137 -48.61 -15.75 -33.36
CA ALA A 137 -47.34 -15.91 -32.64
C ALA A 137 -47.20 -17.27 -31.92
N VAL A 138 -48.33 -17.88 -31.54
CA VAL A 138 -48.41 -19.19 -30.84
C VAL A 138 -48.20 -20.33 -31.84
N GLU A 139 -47.29 -21.27 -31.55
CA GLU A 139 -47.00 -22.41 -32.43
C GLU A 139 -48.16 -23.42 -32.47
N LYS A 140 -48.28 -24.22 -33.56
CA LYS A 140 -49.46 -25.06 -33.90
C LYS A 140 -49.97 -26.04 -32.82
N ASN A 141 -49.26 -26.25 -31.71
CA ASN A 141 -49.59 -27.20 -30.63
C ASN A 141 -49.88 -26.56 -29.25
N GLU A 142 -49.94 -25.23 -29.14
CA GLU A 142 -50.20 -24.53 -27.87
C GLU A 142 -51.64 -24.01 -27.75
N ASN A 143 -52.24 -24.15 -26.57
CA ASN A 143 -53.58 -23.64 -26.30
C ASN A 143 -53.57 -22.10 -26.24
N PHE A 144 -54.46 -21.45 -27.01
CA PHE A 144 -54.59 -19.99 -26.99
C PHE A 144 -54.76 -19.47 -25.54
N PRO A 145 -53.93 -18.52 -25.08
CA PRO A 145 -53.82 -18.15 -23.68
C PRO A 145 -55.15 -17.65 -23.10
N PRO A 146 -55.61 -18.18 -21.94
CA PRO A 146 -56.87 -17.77 -21.33
C PRO A 146 -56.97 -16.26 -21.07
N CYS A 147 -55.86 -15.59 -20.76
CA CYS A 147 -55.81 -14.14 -20.52
C CYS A 147 -56.13 -13.27 -21.75
N MET A 148 -56.07 -13.83 -22.96
CA MET A 148 -56.47 -13.14 -24.19
C MET A 148 -57.92 -13.41 -24.59
N ARG A 149 -58.61 -14.40 -23.98
CA ARG A 149 -59.99 -14.81 -24.34
C ARG A 149 -61.08 -13.88 -23.79
N VAL A 150 -60.75 -12.64 -23.44
CA VAL A 150 -61.70 -11.71 -22.81
C VAL A 150 -62.50 -10.99 -23.90
N GLU A 151 -63.83 -11.17 -23.88
CA GLU A 151 -64.78 -10.53 -24.81
C GLU A 151 -64.98 -9.03 -24.54
N HIS A 152 -64.79 -8.60 -23.29
CA HIS A 152 -64.91 -7.20 -22.87
C HIS A 152 -63.67 -6.73 -22.10
N ILE A 153 -62.91 -5.82 -22.71
CA ILE A 153 -61.78 -5.15 -22.05
C ILE A 153 -62.35 -4.06 -21.14
N GLY A 154 -62.07 -4.15 -19.84
CA GLY A 154 -62.49 -3.15 -18.87
C GLY A 154 -61.97 -1.74 -19.15
N ILE A 155 -62.58 -0.76 -18.48
CA ILE A 155 -62.23 0.67 -18.57
C ILE A 155 -60.76 0.88 -18.21
N ALA A 156 -60.04 1.62 -19.05
CA ALA A 156 -58.64 1.95 -18.83
C ALA A 156 -58.50 2.84 -17.58
N LYS A 157 -57.59 2.47 -16.67
CA LYS A 157 -57.10 3.38 -15.63
C LYS A 157 -56.39 4.57 -16.28
N PRO A 158 -56.23 5.72 -15.58
CA PRO A 158 -55.38 6.80 -16.08
C PRO A 158 -53.98 6.30 -16.46
N GLN A 159 -53.42 6.84 -17.56
CA GLN A 159 -52.18 6.36 -18.18
C GLN A 159 -51.00 6.35 -17.21
N PHE A 160 -50.80 7.42 -16.43
CA PHE A 160 -49.74 7.49 -15.42
C PHE A 160 -49.78 6.32 -14.42
N ILE A 161 -50.99 5.92 -13.98
CA ILE A 161 -51.16 4.85 -13.00
C ILE A 161 -50.84 3.48 -13.62
N ARG A 162 -51.15 3.28 -14.91
CA ARG A 162 -50.77 2.06 -15.62
C ARG A 162 -49.24 1.96 -15.76
N TRP A 163 -48.59 3.05 -16.17
CA TRP A 163 -47.14 3.11 -16.27
C TRP A 163 -46.46 2.95 -14.91
N LEU A 164 -47.04 3.49 -13.84
CA LEU A 164 -46.54 3.28 -12.48
C LEU A 164 -46.59 1.79 -12.06
N GLU A 165 -47.70 1.10 -12.35
CA GLU A 165 -47.83 -0.34 -12.10
C GLU A 165 -46.85 -1.15 -12.96
N GLU A 166 -46.66 -0.80 -14.23
CA GLU A 166 -45.74 -1.45 -15.15
C GLU A 166 -44.28 -1.27 -14.75
N TRP A 167 -43.87 -0.03 -14.49
CA TRP A 167 -42.52 0.30 -14.01
C TRP A 167 -42.18 -0.43 -12.73
N THR A 168 -43.13 -0.51 -11.79
CA THR A 168 -42.91 -1.21 -10.51
C THR A 168 -42.67 -2.70 -10.76
N ASN A 169 -43.41 -3.33 -11.68
CA ASN A 169 -43.19 -4.72 -12.04
C ASN A 169 -41.82 -4.97 -12.66
N GLU A 170 -41.41 -4.11 -13.60
CA GLU A 170 -40.10 -4.18 -14.25
C GLU A 170 -38.98 -4.02 -13.21
N PHE A 171 -39.09 -3.00 -12.34
CA PHE A 171 -38.13 -2.76 -11.27
C PHE A 171 -37.95 -4.00 -10.38
N CYS A 172 -39.03 -4.65 -9.97
CA CYS A 172 -38.98 -5.83 -9.11
C CYS A 172 -38.26 -7.02 -9.77
N GLU A 173 -38.42 -7.19 -11.07
CA GLU A 173 -37.75 -8.24 -11.84
C GLU A 173 -36.26 -7.96 -12.03
N GLU A 174 -35.93 -6.75 -12.45
CA GLU A 174 -34.55 -6.33 -12.63
C GLU A 174 -33.79 -6.32 -11.30
N TYR A 175 -34.42 -5.84 -10.22
CA TYR A 175 -33.87 -5.92 -8.86
C TYR A 175 -33.50 -7.37 -8.52
N THR A 176 -34.43 -8.31 -8.72
CA THR A 176 -34.20 -9.73 -8.41
C THR A 176 -33.02 -10.29 -9.21
N LYS A 177 -32.92 -9.92 -10.49
CA LYS A 177 -31.83 -10.34 -11.38
C LYS A 177 -30.48 -9.77 -10.94
N TYR A 178 -30.36 -8.45 -10.79
CA TYR A 178 -29.09 -7.82 -10.45
C TYR A 178 -28.64 -8.14 -9.02
N PHE A 179 -29.58 -8.19 -8.08
CA PHE A 179 -29.28 -8.59 -6.71
C PHE A 179 -28.88 -10.08 -6.62
N GLY A 180 -29.56 -10.96 -7.36
CA GLY A 180 -29.15 -12.37 -7.48
C GLY A 180 -27.73 -12.53 -8.04
N ALA A 181 -27.34 -11.68 -9.00
CA ALA A 181 -25.98 -11.62 -9.51
C ALA A 181 -24.96 -11.17 -8.45
N ILE A 182 -25.29 -10.20 -7.59
CA ILE A 182 -24.44 -9.81 -6.46
C ILE A 182 -24.27 -10.98 -5.49
N ASN A 183 -25.38 -11.58 -5.01
CA ASN A 183 -25.28 -12.70 -4.06
C ASN A 183 -24.45 -13.85 -4.63
N SER A 184 -24.75 -14.30 -5.85
CA SER A 184 -24.02 -15.43 -6.46
C SER A 184 -22.54 -15.17 -6.72
N LYS A 185 -22.17 -13.93 -7.08
CA LYS A 185 -20.80 -13.58 -7.50
C LYS A 185 -19.95 -12.99 -6.39
N CYS A 186 -20.58 -12.56 -5.28
CA CYS A 186 -19.91 -11.93 -4.15
C CYS A 186 -19.94 -12.79 -2.86
N ASP A 187 -20.69 -13.90 -2.83
CA ASP A 187 -20.65 -14.89 -1.74
C ASP A 187 -19.54 -15.94 -1.94
N LEU A 188 -18.36 -15.67 -1.40
CA LEU A 188 -17.34 -16.71 -1.18
C LEU A 188 -17.17 -16.99 0.31
N ARG A 189 -17.91 -17.99 0.80
CA ARG A 189 -17.43 -18.83 1.90
C ARG A 189 -16.38 -19.81 1.35
N LYS A 190 -15.14 -19.34 1.20
CA LYS A 190 -13.89 -20.13 1.25
C LYS A 190 -12.71 -19.17 1.00
N GLY A 191 -11.83 -19.06 2.01
CA GLY A 191 -10.52 -18.42 2.04
C GLY A 191 -10.13 -17.48 0.89
N ALA A 192 -10.26 -16.17 1.13
CA ALA A 192 -9.47 -15.14 0.47
C ALA A 192 -9.50 -13.87 1.34
N ASP A 193 -8.60 -13.81 2.33
CA ASP A 193 -8.22 -12.57 3.01
C ASP A 193 -7.21 -11.78 2.14
N ASP A 194 -7.57 -11.48 0.89
CA ASP A 194 -6.71 -10.67 0.04
C ASP A 194 -7.52 -9.76 -0.89
N CYS A 195 -7.60 -8.47 -0.54
CA CYS A 195 -8.06 -7.40 -1.40
C CYS A 195 -6.96 -6.99 -2.39
N GLY A 196 -6.28 -7.97 -2.99
CA GLY A 196 -5.04 -7.77 -3.75
C GLY A 196 -4.91 -8.57 -5.04
N ASP A 197 -5.80 -9.53 -5.30
CA ASP A 197 -5.69 -10.38 -6.50
C ASP A 197 -6.92 -10.28 -7.41
N ASN A 198 -6.68 -10.40 -8.72
CA ASN A 198 -7.67 -10.29 -9.81
C ASN A 198 -8.82 -11.34 -9.79
N SER A 199 -9.03 -12.00 -8.66
CA SER A 199 -10.07 -13.00 -8.40
C SER A 199 -11.46 -12.42 -8.15
N ASN A 200 -11.60 -11.09 -8.01
CA ASN A 200 -12.88 -10.45 -7.68
C ASN A 200 -13.59 -9.74 -8.87
N ILE A 201 -13.09 -9.87 -10.11
CA ILE A 201 -13.61 -9.15 -11.30
C ILE A 201 -15.12 -9.37 -11.49
N GLU A 202 -15.63 -10.57 -11.22
CA GLU A 202 -17.04 -10.88 -11.41
C GLU A 202 -17.95 -10.18 -10.38
N CYS A 203 -17.51 -10.09 -9.12
CA CYS A 203 -18.20 -9.28 -8.11
C CYS A 203 -18.07 -7.78 -8.45
N LYS A 204 -16.92 -7.31 -8.94
CA LYS A 204 -16.76 -5.91 -9.40
C LYS A 204 -17.78 -5.55 -10.47
N LYS A 205 -17.91 -6.40 -11.49
CA LYS A 205 -18.91 -6.24 -12.55
C LYS A 205 -20.35 -6.32 -12.01
N ALA A 206 -20.64 -7.23 -11.07
CA ALA A 206 -21.97 -7.36 -10.48
C ALA A 206 -22.36 -6.11 -9.65
N CYS A 207 -21.48 -5.62 -8.78
CA CYS A 207 -21.69 -4.40 -7.98
C CYS A 207 -21.83 -3.15 -8.86
N ALA A 208 -21.01 -3.03 -9.92
CA ALA A 208 -21.09 -1.94 -10.89
C ALA A 208 -22.41 -1.96 -11.66
N ASN A 209 -22.81 -3.10 -12.21
CA ASN A 209 -24.06 -3.24 -12.96
C ASN A 209 -25.29 -2.93 -12.08
N TYR A 210 -25.33 -3.43 -10.85
CA TYR A 210 -26.41 -3.11 -9.92
C TYR A 210 -26.48 -1.62 -9.60
N THR A 211 -25.33 -0.97 -9.36
CA THR A 211 -25.31 0.46 -9.04
C THR A 211 -25.68 1.34 -10.23
N ASN A 212 -25.15 1.04 -11.41
CA ASN A 212 -25.45 1.75 -12.65
C ASN A 212 -26.92 1.63 -13.03
N TRP A 213 -27.53 0.47 -12.77
CA TRP A 213 -28.97 0.26 -12.93
C TRP A 213 -29.79 1.01 -11.86
N LEU A 214 -29.40 0.99 -10.59
CA LEU A 214 -30.19 1.57 -9.49
C LEU A 214 -30.21 3.11 -9.51
N ASN A 215 -29.12 3.76 -9.94
CA ASN A 215 -29.01 5.22 -9.98
C ASN A 215 -30.11 5.93 -10.80
N PRO A 216 -30.35 5.59 -12.09
CA PRO A 216 -31.45 6.16 -12.86
C PRO A 216 -32.81 5.77 -12.30
N LYS A 217 -32.99 4.53 -11.82
CA LYS A 217 -34.26 4.08 -11.21
C LYS A 217 -34.67 4.89 -9.98
N ARG A 218 -33.70 5.35 -9.18
CA ARG A 218 -33.96 6.28 -8.06
C ARG A 218 -34.49 7.64 -8.53
N ILE A 219 -33.99 8.14 -9.66
CA ILE A 219 -34.45 9.42 -10.23
C ILE A 219 -35.88 9.25 -10.78
N GLU A 220 -36.12 8.17 -11.53
CA GLU A 220 -37.44 7.80 -12.07
C GLU A 220 -38.47 7.69 -10.94
N TRP A 221 -38.16 6.92 -9.89
CA TRP A 221 -39.02 6.75 -8.72
C TRP A 221 -39.36 8.07 -8.02
N ASN A 222 -38.36 8.92 -7.78
CA ASN A 222 -38.59 10.23 -7.17
C ASN A 222 -39.52 11.09 -8.02
N GLY A 223 -39.35 11.08 -9.35
CA GLY A 223 -40.23 11.79 -10.28
C GLY A 223 -41.67 11.28 -10.22
N MET A 224 -41.86 9.96 -10.31
CA MET A 224 -43.17 9.32 -10.28
C MET A 224 -43.86 9.47 -8.92
N SER A 225 -43.14 9.30 -7.81
CA SER A 225 -43.67 9.50 -6.46
C SER A 225 -44.11 10.94 -6.25
N ASN A 226 -43.33 11.92 -6.74
CA ASN A 226 -43.70 13.33 -6.65
C ASN A 226 -44.94 13.64 -7.49
N TYR A 227 -45.05 13.08 -8.70
CA TYR A 227 -46.23 13.25 -9.54
C TYR A 227 -47.48 12.59 -8.93
N TYR A 228 -47.34 11.38 -8.36
CA TYR A 228 -48.41 10.72 -7.63
C TYR A 228 -48.96 11.60 -6.49
N ASN A 229 -48.06 12.20 -5.69
CA ASN A 229 -48.45 13.12 -4.62
C ASN A 229 -49.19 14.36 -5.14
N LYS A 230 -48.88 14.82 -6.37
CA LYS A 230 -49.59 15.94 -7.00
C LYS A 230 -50.99 15.57 -7.49
N ILE A 231 -51.26 14.33 -7.87
CA ILE A 231 -52.53 13.92 -8.47
C ILE A 231 -53.46 13.19 -7.49
N TYR A 232 -52.94 12.72 -6.36
CA TYR A 232 -53.69 11.96 -5.38
C TYR A 232 -54.99 12.68 -4.94
N ARG A 233 -56.13 11.96 -5.04
CA ARG A 233 -57.51 12.44 -4.78
C ARG A 233 -57.99 13.63 -5.61
N LYS A 234 -57.27 14.01 -6.65
CA LYS A 234 -57.68 15.11 -7.51
C LYS A 234 -58.71 14.65 -8.52
N SER A 235 -59.75 15.46 -8.70
CA SER A 235 -60.69 15.31 -9.82
C SER A 235 -60.02 15.69 -11.14
N ASN A 236 -60.68 15.34 -12.25
CA ASN A 236 -60.26 15.73 -13.59
C ASN A 236 -60.12 17.25 -13.82
N LYS A 237 -60.69 18.10 -12.95
CA LYS A 237 -60.54 19.56 -13.01
C LYS A 237 -59.30 20.06 -12.27
N GLU A 238 -58.77 19.27 -11.34
CA GLU A 238 -57.68 19.64 -10.44
C GLU A 238 -56.35 18.99 -10.84
N SER A 239 -56.41 17.87 -11.55
CA SER A 239 -55.27 17.16 -12.12
C SER A 239 -54.63 17.92 -13.28
N GLU A 240 -53.30 18.02 -13.33
CA GLU A 240 -52.56 18.72 -14.39
C GLU A 240 -52.74 18.09 -15.78
N ASP A 241 -53.07 16.79 -15.86
CA ASP A 241 -53.32 16.03 -17.09
C ASP A 241 -54.83 15.90 -17.45
N GLY A 242 -55.71 16.49 -16.65
CA GLY A 242 -57.17 16.45 -16.86
C GLY A 242 -57.83 15.08 -16.61
N LYS A 243 -57.18 14.15 -15.90
CA LYS A 243 -57.73 12.82 -15.57
C LYS A 243 -58.26 12.74 -14.14
N ASP A 244 -59.30 11.95 -13.94
CA ASP A 244 -59.91 11.77 -12.62
C ASP A 244 -59.14 10.72 -11.79
N TYR A 245 -58.48 11.18 -10.73
CA TYR A 245 -57.76 10.38 -9.75
C TYR A 245 -58.50 10.30 -8.40
N SER A 246 -59.73 10.80 -8.31
CA SER A 246 -60.52 10.83 -7.07
C SER A 246 -60.81 9.44 -6.49
N MET A 247 -60.79 8.40 -7.33
CA MET A 247 -60.99 7.00 -6.92
C MET A 247 -59.78 6.39 -6.22
N ILE A 248 -58.62 7.07 -6.21
CA ILE A 248 -57.40 6.61 -5.54
C ILE A 248 -57.42 7.10 -4.10
N MET A 249 -57.51 6.16 -3.14
CA MET A 249 -57.77 6.45 -1.73
C MET A 249 -56.53 6.33 -0.84
N GLU A 250 -55.43 5.83 -1.41
CA GLU A 250 -54.17 5.50 -0.75
C GLU A 250 -53.21 6.70 -0.73
N PRO A 251 -52.83 7.21 0.45
CA PRO A 251 -52.17 8.51 0.60
C PRO A 251 -50.75 8.56 0.06
N THR A 252 -50.07 7.42 -0.03
CA THR A 252 -48.76 7.33 -0.66
C THR A 252 -48.78 6.39 -1.85
N VAL A 253 -47.85 6.59 -2.79
CA VAL A 253 -47.64 5.71 -3.93
C VAL A 253 -47.35 4.27 -3.50
N ILE A 254 -46.68 4.11 -2.36
CA ILE A 254 -46.35 2.82 -1.76
C ILE A 254 -47.61 2.13 -1.20
N ASP A 255 -48.47 2.86 -0.49
CA ASP A 255 -49.75 2.33 0.00
C ASP A 255 -50.62 1.85 -1.16
N TYR A 256 -50.67 2.63 -2.24
CA TYR A 256 -51.38 2.29 -3.47
C TYR A 256 -50.89 0.97 -4.06
N LEU A 257 -49.58 0.87 -4.28
CA LEU A 257 -48.99 -0.31 -4.89
C LEU A 257 -49.09 -1.53 -3.97
N ASN A 258 -48.86 -1.40 -2.66
CA ASN A 258 -49.01 -2.50 -1.70
C ASN A 258 -50.44 -3.04 -1.67
N LYS A 259 -51.45 -2.15 -1.62
CA LYS A 259 -52.85 -2.56 -1.67
C LYS A 259 -53.20 -3.23 -2.98
N ARG A 260 -52.71 -2.69 -4.10
CA ARG A 260 -52.99 -3.20 -5.43
C ARG A 260 -52.34 -4.56 -5.67
N CYS A 261 -51.14 -4.77 -5.14
CA CYS A 261 -50.36 -5.98 -5.32
C CYS A 261 -50.70 -7.14 -4.38
N ASN A 262 -51.42 -6.90 -3.27
CA ASN A 262 -51.79 -7.91 -2.26
C ASN A 262 -53.28 -8.34 -2.23
N GLY A 263 -54.13 -7.94 -3.19
CA GLY A 263 -55.57 -8.29 -3.22
C GLY A 263 -55.92 -9.66 -3.86
N GLU A 264 -57.08 -10.24 -3.51
CA GLU A 264 -57.61 -11.47 -4.15
C GLU A 264 -57.91 -11.25 -5.65
N ILE A 265 -57.52 -12.24 -6.46
CA ILE A 265 -57.62 -12.24 -7.92
C ILE A 265 -59.05 -12.56 -8.33
N ASN A 266 -59.91 -11.55 -8.39
CA ASN A 266 -61.19 -11.69 -9.09
C ASN A 266 -61.01 -11.37 -10.59
N GLY A 267 -60.49 -12.37 -11.32
CA GLY A 267 -60.88 -12.64 -12.70
C GLY A 267 -60.36 -11.76 -13.84
N ASN A 268 -59.63 -10.67 -13.62
CA ASN A 268 -58.92 -9.93 -14.70
C ASN A 268 -57.49 -9.60 -14.26
N TYR A 269 -56.59 -10.51 -14.65
CA TYR A 269 -55.20 -10.73 -14.23
C TYR A 269 -54.41 -9.50 -13.72
N ILE A 270 -54.04 -9.52 -12.44
CA ILE A 270 -53.15 -8.57 -11.77
C ILE A 270 -51.69 -9.04 -11.93
N CYS A 271 -50.85 -8.24 -12.59
CA CYS A 271 -49.39 -8.39 -12.61
C CYS A 271 -48.80 -7.57 -11.46
N CYS A 272 -48.35 -8.25 -10.41
CA CYS A 272 -47.47 -7.70 -9.37
C CYS A 272 -46.42 -8.76 -9.03
N SER A 273 -45.16 -8.52 -9.39
CA SER A 273 -44.01 -9.42 -9.18
C SER A 273 -43.26 -9.18 -7.86
N CYS A 274 -43.68 -8.19 -7.06
CA CYS A 274 -42.89 -7.62 -5.96
C CYS A 274 -43.05 -8.32 -4.60
N LYS A 275 -43.57 -9.56 -4.57
CA LYS A 275 -43.91 -10.26 -3.32
C LYS A 275 -42.75 -10.40 -2.32
N ASN A 276 -41.50 -10.29 -2.77
CA ASN A 276 -40.30 -10.59 -1.98
C ASN A 276 -39.25 -9.47 -2.00
N ILE A 277 -39.62 -8.20 -2.25
CA ILE A 277 -38.66 -7.10 -2.16
C ILE A 277 -38.18 -6.97 -0.72
N GLY A 278 -36.85 -7.03 -0.53
CA GLY A 278 -36.21 -6.87 0.79
C GLY A 278 -36.49 -7.99 1.82
N GLU A 279 -37.28 -9.02 1.49
CA GLU A 279 -37.56 -10.15 2.40
C GLU A 279 -36.50 -11.27 2.29
N ASN A 280 -36.12 -11.86 3.43
CA ASN A 280 -35.29 -13.06 3.49
C ASN A 280 -36.20 -14.30 3.34
N TYR A 281 -36.23 -14.96 2.17
CA TYR A 281 -36.97 -16.22 2.04
C TYR A 281 -36.05 -17.43 1.77
N ASN A 282 -36.08 -18.35 2.74
CA ASN A 282 -35.69 -19.75 2.57
C ASN A 282 -36.91 -20.51 2.01
N PRO A 283 -36.83 -21.21 0.87
CA PRO A 283 -37.99 -21.86 0.31
C PRO A 283 -38.32 -23.15 1.08
N SER A 284 -39.51 -23.22 1.68
CA SER A 284 -40.19 -24.50 1.87
C SER A 284 -41.70 -24.32 1.65
N PRO A 285 -42.40 -25.29 1.02
CA PRO A 285 -43.73 -25.06 0.50
C PRO A 285 -44.84 -25.42 1.51
N VAL A 286 -45.95 -24.67 1.41
CA VAL A 286 -47.32 -24.98 1.88
C VAL A 286 -47.64 -24.75 3.37
N ALA A 287 -48.48 -23.75 3.66
CA ALA A 287 -49.87 -23.94 4.15
C ALA A 287 -50.49 -22.64 4.70
N ASN A 288 -51.65 -22.28 4.17
CA ASN A 288 -52.59 -21.31 4.74
C ASN A 288 -53.07 -21.74 6.13
N LYS A 289 -53.10 -20.84 7.13
CA LYS A 289 -54.33 -20.43 7.86
C LYS A 289 -54.10 -19.42 9.01
N LYS A 290 -54.88 -18.34 8.92
CA LYS A 290 -55.63 -17.56 9.94
C LYS A 290 -54.90 -16.71 10.99
N ALA A 291 -55.36 -15.45 10.99
CA ALA A 291 -55.10 -14.37 11.91
C ALA A 291 -55.47 -14.66 13.38
N GLN A 292 -54.61 -14.20 14.29
CA GLN A 292 -55.00 -13.72 15.62
C GLN A 292 -54.04 -12.60 16.06
N ARG A 293 -54.63 -11.47 16.47
CA ARG A 293 -53.97 -10.25 16.96
C ARG A 293 -53.33 -10.48 18.33
N LYS A 294 -52.20 -9.81 18.57
CA LYS A 294 -51.87 -9.18 19.86
C LYS A 294 -51.03 -7.93 19.61
N ASP A 295 -51.57 -6.82 20.07
CA ASP A 295 -51.00 -5.48 20.02
C ASP A 295 -49.90 -5.27 21.08
N GLU A 296 -49.07 -4.25 20.82
CA GLU A 296 -48.14 -3.51 21.70
C GLU A 296 -46.63 -3.60 21.36
N GLN A 297 -46.25 -3.08 20.19
CA GLN A 297 -45.24 -2.02 20.03
C GLN A 297 -45.10 -1.74 18.53
N CYS A 298 -45.23 -0.47 18.14
CA CYS A 298 -45.32 -0.04 16.75
C CYS A 298 -44.01 -0.28 15.98
N GLU A 299 -43.86 -1.44 15.38
CA GLU A 299 -43.30 -1.55 14.04
C GLU A 299 -44.47 -1.89 13.13
N ASP A 300 -44.97 -0.89 12.40
CA ASP A 300 -45.92 -1.12 11.31
C ASP A 300 -45.34 -2.23 10.44
N ASN A 301 -46.09 -3.32 10.24
CA ASN A 301 -45.68 -4.41 9.35
C ASN A 301 -45.50 -3.84 7.95
N LYS A 302 -44.27 -3.43 7.64
CA LYS A 302 -43.88 -2.87 6.36
C LYS A 302 -44.21 -3.89 5.26
N GLY A 303 -45.05 -3.52 4.30
CA GLY A 303 -45.33 -4.34 3.13
C GLY A 303 -44.08 -4.52 2.25
N PRO A 304 -44.05 -5.49 1.32
CA PRO A 304 -42.88 -5.77 0.48
C PRO A 304 -42.36 -4.53 -0.28
N LEU A 305 -43.22 -3.57 -0.62
CA LEU A 305 -42.82 -2.33 -1.29
C LEU A 305 -42.39 -1.21 -0.35
N ASP A 306 -42.61 -1.32 0.96
CA ASP A 306 -42.16 -0.29 1.91
C ASP A 306 -40.64 -0.22 1.99
N LEU A 307 -39.98 -1.35 1.72
CA LEU A 307 -38.53 -1.46 1.59
C LEU A 307 -37.99 -0.90 0.26
N MET A 308 -38.86 -0.50 -0.68
CA MET A 308 -38.45 0.10 -1.97
C MET A 308 -37.57 1.33 -1.76
N ASN A 309 -37.97 2.22 -0.85
CA ASN A 309 -37.19 3.42 -0.53
C ASN A 309 -35.84 3.06 0.14
N GLU A 310 -35.79 1.99 0.91
CA GLU A 310 -34.55 1.50 1.52
C GLU A 310 -33.61 0.89 0.46
N VAL A 311 -34.16 0.10 -0.47
CA VAL A 311 -33.42 -0.48 -1.60
C VAL A 311 -32.85 0.60 -2.51
N LEU A 312 -33.67 1.58 -2.92
CA LEU A 312 -33.24 2.70 -3.77
C LEU A 312 -32.16 3.56 -3.10
N ASN A 313 -32.17 3.63 -1.77
CA ASN A 313 -31.16 4.34 -0.99
C ASN A 313 -29.99 3.46 -0.54
N LYS A 314 -29.93 2.18 -0.96
CA LYS A 314 -28.90 1.20 -0.55
C LYS A 314 -28.78 1.05 0.98
N MET A 315 -29.91 1.19 1.67
CA MET A 315 -30.03 1.07 3.12
C MET A 315 -30.72 -0.24 3.53
N ASP A 316 -31.20 -1.03 2.57
CA ASP A 316 -31.84 -2.30 2.86
C ASP A 316 -30.86 -3.30 3.49
N LYS A 317 -31.38 -4.14 4.39
CA LYS A 317 -30.60 -5.13 5.14
C LYS A 317 -29.83 -6.09 4.22
N LYS A 318 -30.39 -6.44 3.05
CA LYS A 318 -29.82 -7.38 2.08
C LYS A 318 -28.55 -6.81 1.44
N TYR A 319 -28.57 -5.54 1.04
CA TYR A 319 -27.38 -4.86 0.52
C TYR A 319 -26.36 -4.55 1.62
N SER A 320 -26.79 -4.35 2.87
CA SER A 320 -25.90 -4.00 4.00
C SER A 320 -24.76 -5.01 4.22
N GLU A 321 -25.00 -6.30 3.99
CA GLU A 321 -24.01 -7.39 4.10
C GLU A 321 -22.91 -7.28 3.02
N HIS A 322 -23.24 -6.69 1.88
CA HIS A 322 -22.35 -6.49 0.73
C HIS A 322 -21.81 -5.07 0.64
N LYS A 323 -22.27 -4.16 1.51
CA LYS A 323 -22.06 -2.71 1.42
C LYS A 323 -20.60 -2.30 1.44
N MET A 324 -19.77 -2.83 2.34
CA MET A 324 -18.34 -2.49 2.36
C MET A 324 -17.64 -2.92 1.06
N LYS A 325 -17.89 -4.16 0.60
CA LYS A 325 -17.29 -4.71 -0.63
C LYS A 325 -17.75 -3.97 -1.89
N CYS A 326 -19.06 -3.81 -2.09
CA CYS A 326 -19.57 -3.14 -3.29
C CYS A 326 -19.32 -1.63 -3.31
N THR A 327 -19.21 -0.95 -2.15
CA THR A 327 -18.90 0.49 -2.11
C THR A 327 -17.43 0.77 -2.42
N GLU A 328 -16.49 0.02 -1.87
CA GLU A 328 -15.05 0.15 -2.17
C GLU A 328 -14.77 -0.17 -3.65
N VAL A 329 -15.34 -1.27 -4.14
CA VAL A 329 -15.16 -1.74 -5.53
C VAL A 329 -15.86 -0.85 -6.57
N TYR A 330 -17.02 -0.25 -6.24
CA TYR A 330 -17.70 0.68 -7.14
C TYR A 330 -16.93 2.00 -7.29
N LEU A 331 -16.31 2.50 -6.21
CA LEU A 331 -15.47 3.69 -6.29
C LEU A 331 -14.24 3.46 -7.18
N GLU A 332 -13.59 2.29 -7.06
CA GLU A 332 -12.51 1.89 -7.99
C GLU A 332 -12.99 1.84 -9.45
N HIS A 333 -14.15 1.22 -9.71
CA HIS A 333 -14.69 1.13 -11.07
C HIS A 333 -15.12 2.49 -11.63
N VAL A 334 -15.69 3.38 -10.81
CA VAL A 334 -16.02 4.75 -11.21
C VAL A 334 -14.76 5.55 -11.49
N GLU A 335 -13.69 5.39 -10.71
CA GLU A 335 -12.40 6.01 -11.03
C GLU A 335 -11.81 5.49 -12.34
N GLU A 336 -11.96 4.19 -12.63
CA GLU A 336 -11.58 3.58 -13.91
C GLU A 336 -12.42 4.12 -15.08
N GLN A 337 -13.76 4.18 -14.94
CA GLN A 337 -14.64 4.70 -15.98
C GLN A 337 -14.52 6.21 -16.17
N LEU A 338 -14.32 6.99 -15.11
CA LEU A 338 -14.02 8.42 -15.20
C LEU A 338 -12.69 8.63 -15.91
N LYS A 339 -11.67 7.78 -15.67
CA LYS A 339 -10.44 7.78 -16.48
C LYS A 339 -10.74 7.44 -17.94
N GLU A 340 -11.57 6.45 -18.24
CA GLU A 340 -11.94 6.08 -19.62
C GLU A 340 -12.74 7.17 -20.34
N ILE A 341 -13.69 7.83 -19.65
CA ILE A 341 -14.50 8.94 -20.17
C ILE A 341 -13.65 10.20 -20.33
N ASP A 342 -12.78 10.53 -19.37
CA ASP A 342 -11.86 11.66 -19.48
C ASP A 342 -10.84 11.43 -20.62
N ASN A 343 -10.43 10.17 -20.82
CA ASN A 343 -9.65 9.76 -21.99
C ASN A 343 -10.46 9.85 -23.30
N ALA A 344 -11.74 9.48 -23.32
CA ALA A 344 -12.61 9.55 -24.48
C ALA A 344 -13.00 10.99 -24.87
N ILE A 345 -13.21 11.87 -23.90
CA ILE A 345 -13.48 13.30 -24.09
C ILE A 345 -12.23 14.03 -24.59
N LYS A 346 -11.04 13.65 -24.08
CA LYS A 346 -9.75 14.11 -24.63
C LYS A 346 -9.54 13.58 -26.06
N ASP A 347 -9.90 12.33 -26.35
CA ASP A 347 -9.76 11.72 -27.68
C ASP A 347 -10.63 12.36 -28.77
N TYR A 348 -11.76 13.00 -28.42
CA TYR A 348 -12.66 13.61 -29.42
C TYR A 348 -12.23 15.03 -29.87
N LYS A 349 -11.24 15.65 -29.20
CA LYS A 349 -10.78 17.03 -29.50
C LYS A 349 -9.30 17.16 -29.89
N LEU A 350 -8.53 16.07 -29.94
CA LEU A 350 -7.07 16.11 -30.06
C LEU A 350 -6.52 15.54 -31.39
N TYR A 351 -5.30 15.94 -31.71
CA TYR A 351 -4.57 15.61 -32.94
C TYR A 351 -4.39 14.08 -33.04
N PRO A 352 -4.29 13.48 -34.24
CA PRO A 352 -4.14 12.03 -34.40
C PRO A 352 -3.04 11.38 -33.54
N LEU A 353 -2.00 12.14 -33.17
CA LEU A 353 -0.82 11.75 -32.40
C LEU A 353 -0.99 11.77 -30.86
N ASP A 354 -2.15 12.13 -30.33
CA ASP A 354 -2.40 12.16 -28.88
C ASP A 354 -2.87 10.81 -28.30
N ARG A 355 -3.02 9.81 -29.17
CA ARG A 355 -3.33 8.41 -28.83
C ARG A 355 -2.04 7.59 -28.79
N CYS A 356 -1.88 6.74 -27.77
CA CYS A 356 -0.76 5.81 -27.75
C CYS A 356 -1.02 4.61 -28.68
N PHE A 357 0.02 4.18 -29.40
CA PHE A 357 -0.09 3.20 -30.48
C PHE A 357 0.51 1.85 -30.08
N ASP A 358 -0.34 0.92 -29.65
CA ASP A 358 0.00 -0.48 -29.32
C ASP A 358 -0.23 -1.46 -30.48
N ASP A 359 -1.10 -1.14 -31.43
CA ASP A 359 -1.51 -2.02 -32.52
C ASP A 359 -0.74 -1.80 -33.85
N GLN A 360 -0.55 -2.87 -34.63
CA GLN A 360 -0.04 -2.84 -36.01
C GLN A 360 -0.95 -2.03 -36.95
N THR A 361 -2.25 -1.94 -36.69
CA THR A 361 -3.22 -1.21 -37.54
C THR A 361 -3.12 0.32 -37.46
N LYS A 362 -2.53 0.87 -36.37
CA LYS A 362 -2.40 2.33 -36.14
C LYS A 362 -1.08 2.93 -36.67
N MET A 363 -0.28 2.14 -37.38
CA MET A 363 1.03 2.52 -37.95
C MET A 363 0.97 3.76 -38.86
N LYS A 364 -0.14 3.94 -39.57
CA LYS A 364 -0.38 5.09 -40.46
C LYS A 364 -0.24 6.45 -39.78
N VAL A 365 -0.47 6.53 -38.46
CA VAL A 365 -0.38 7.80 -37.73
C VAL A 365 1.06 8.22 -37.46
N CYS A 366 1.95 7.26 -37.15
CA CYS A 366 3.39 7.52 -37.01
C CYS A 366 4.04 7.89 -38.35
N ASP A 367 3.45 7.48 -39.48
CA ASP A 367 3.94 7.82 -40.82
C ASP A 367 3.63 9.28 -41.22
N LEU A 368 2.75 9.96 -40.48
CA LEU A 368 2.44 11.38 -40.70
C LEU A 368 3.58 12.31 -40.24
N ILE A 369 4.45 11.85 -39.34
CA ILE A 369 5.63 12.61 -38.90
C ILE A 369 6.84 12.16 -39.72
N GLY A 370 7.42 13.09 -40.48
CA GLY A 370 8.70 12.88 -41.18
C GLY A 370 9.89 12.80 -40.22
N ASP A 371 11.01 12.25 -40.68
CA ASP A 371 12.26 12.29 -39.90
C ASP A 371 12.85 13.71 -39.90
N ALA A 372 13.46 14.10 -38.78
CA ALA A 372 14.15 15.37 -38.63
C ALA A 372 15.42 15.41 -39.48
N ILE A 373 15.57 16.51 -40.22
CA ILE A 373 16.73 16.73 -41.07
C ILE A 373 17.91 17.22 -40.22
N GLY A 374 19.05 16.52 -40.33
CA GLY A 374 20.32 16.88 -39.69
C GLY A 374 20.59 16.21 -38.35
N CYS A 375 19.72 15.31 -37.87
CA CYS A 375 20.04 14.49 -36.71
C CYS A 375 21.02 13.38 -37.08
N LYS A 376 22.04 13.17 -36.23
CA LYS A 376 23.09 12.16 -36.41
C LYS A 376 22.77 10.92 -35.56
N HIS A 377 23.38 9.79 -35.93
CA HIS A 377 23.41 8.59 -35.09
C HIS A 377 24.02 8.91 -33.72
N LYS A 378 23.52 8.25 -32.68
CA LYS A 378 24.06 8.37 -31.33
C LYS A 378 25.32 7.52 -31.21
N ILE A 379 26.32 8.05 -30.52
CA ILE A 379 27.56 7.35 -30.20
C ILE A 379 27.90 7.58 -28.73
N ASN A 380 28.56 6.61 -28.10
CA ASN A 380 29.13 6.73 -26.76
C ASN A 380 28.15 7.29 -25.70
N LEU A 381 26.87 6.88 -25.71
CA LEU A 381 25.89 7.38 -24.71
C LEU A 381 26.11 6.76 -23.33
N ASP A 382 26.54 5.50 -23.30
CA ASP A 382 26.84 4.77 -22.06
C ASP A 382 28.26 5.04 -21.53
N GLU A 383 29.08 5.76 -22.30
CA GLU A 383 30.47 6.07 -21.94
C GLU A 383 30.50 7.20 -20.90
N LEU A 384 30.82 6.84 -19.66
CA LEU A 384 30.88 7.82 -18.57
C LEU A 384 31.99 8.87 -18.79
N ASP A 385 33.02 8.59 -19.59
CA ASP A 385 34.07 9.56 -19.97
C ASP A 385 33.55 10.71 -20.83
N GLU A 386 32.42 10.54 -21.52
CA GLU A 386 31.81 11.59 -22.34
C GLU A 386 30.99 12.60 -21.52
N TRP A 387 30.83 12.36 -20.21
CA TRP A 387 30.23 13.29 -19.26
C TRP A 387 31.24 14.36 -18.88
N ASN A 388 31.05 15.57 -19.40
CA ASN A 388 31.94 16.71 -19.18
C ASN A 388 31.19 18.04 -19.28
N ASP A 389 31.88 19.13 -19.00
CA ASP A 389 31.39 20.51 -19.02
C ASP A 389 31.83 21.30 -20.28
N MET A 390 32.42 20.62 -21.27
CA MET A 390 33.07 21.24 -22.45
C MET A 390 32.16 22.17 -23.26
N ASP A 391 30.85 21.92 -23.26
CA ASP A 391 29.88 22.74 -24.01
C ASP A 391 29.33 23.94 -23.21
N MET A 392 29.82 24.18 -21.98
CA MET A 392 29.49 25.37 -21.18
C MET A 392 30.31 26.58 -21.66
N ARG A 393 29.62 27.65 -22.09
CA ARG A 393 30.23 28.86 -22.68
C ARG A 393 30.34 30.08 -21.75
N ASP A 394 30.25 29.92 -20.43
CA ASP A 394 30.25 31.04 -19.49
C ASP A 394 31.66 31.33 -18.90
N PRO A 395 32.22 32.55 -19.07
CA PRO A 395 33.46 32.97 -18.42
C PRO A 395 33.39 33.01 -16.88
N TYR A 396 32.19 33.05 -16.29
CA TYR A 396 31.97 33.40 -14.88
C TYR A 396 31.73 32.22 -13.94
N ASN A 397 32.03 30.99 -14.34
CA ASN A 397 31.91 29.81 -13.47
C ASN A 397 30.49 29.59 -12.90
N LYS A 398 29.41 30.22 -13.43
CA LYS A 398 28.05 30.12 -12.84
C LYS A 398 27.65 28.66 -12.68
N TYR A 399 27.96 27.83 -13.68
CA TYR A 399 27.57 26.43 -13.70
C TYR A 399 28.68 25.41 -13.42
N LYS A 400 29.78 25.82 -12.78
CA LYS A 400 30.87 24.92 -12.35
C LYS A 400 30.32 23.73 -11.54
N GLY A 401 30.71 22.51 -11.91
CA GLY A 401 30.27 21.27 -11.27
C GLY A 401 29.08 20.57 -11.93
N VAL A 402 28.60 21.08 -13.08
CA VAL A 402 27.59 20.39 -13.90
C VAL A 402 28.29 19.58 -14.98
N LEU A 403 28.06 18.27 -14.97
CA LEU A 403 28.47 17.39 -16.07
C LEU A 403 27.28 17.16 -17.00
N ILE A 404 27.50 17.41 -18.29
CA ILE A 404 26.47 17.33 -19.32
C ILE A 404 26.39 15.88 -19.82
N PRO A 405 25.21 15.24 -19.80
CA PRO A 405 25.06 13.90 -20.36
C PRO A 405 25.42 13.88 -21.86
N PRO A 406 26.18 12.87 -22.36
CA PRO A 406 26.44 12.72 -23.80
C PRO A 406 25.16 12.65 -24.62
N ARG A 407 24.10 12.07 -24.05
CA ARG A 407 22.74 12.06 -24.60
C ARG A 407 22.20 13.48 -24.83
N ARG A 408 22.25 14.37 -23.83
CA ARG A 408 21.83 15.77 -23.95
C ARG A 408 22.63 16.51 -25.02
N ARG A 409 23.95 16.30 -25.09
CA ARG A 409 24.84 16.92 -26.09
C ARG A 409 24.47 16.51 -27.52
N GLN A 410 23.98 15.28 -27.68
CA GLN A 410 23.58 14.70 -28.96
C GLN A 410 22.06 14.79 -29.23
N LEU A 411 21.30 15.51 -28.40
CA LEU A 411 19.83 15.60 -28.49
C LEU A 411 19.37 16.10 -29.87
N CYS A 412 18.44 15.40 -30.49
CA CYS A 412 17.99 15.68 -31.85
C CYS A 412 16.98 16.83 -31.89
N PHE A 413 17.26 17.88 -32.65
CA PHE A 413 16.25 18.85 -33.08
C PHE A 413 16.25 18.95 -34.60
N SER A 414 15.09 19.29 -35.16
CA SER A 414 14.89 19.48 -36.59
C SER A 414 15.57 20.76 -37.10
N ARG A 415 15.10 21.31 -38.23
CA ARG A 415 15.62 22.57 -38.79
C ARG A 415 15.42 23.77 -37.87
N ILE A 416 14.59 23.66 -36.82
CA ILE A 416 14.30 24.73 -35.88
C ILE A 416 15.55 25.33 -35.21
N VAL A 417 16.63 24.56 -35.09
CA VAL A 417 17.92 25.00 -34.52
C VAL A 417 19.00 25.38 -35.55
N ARG A 418 18.81 25.05 -36.85
CA ARG A 418 19.87 25.12 -37.89
C ARG A 418 19.73 26.24 -38.93
N GLY A 419 18.79 27.18 -38.78
CA GLY A 419 18.68 28.33 -39.68
C GLY A 419 17.49 29.25 -39.37
N PRO A 420 17.28 30.32 -40.17
CA PRO A 420 16.09 31.17 -40.10
C PRO A 420 14.89 30.38 -40.65
N ALA A 421 14.44 29.37 -39.91
CA ALA A 421 13.14 28.77 -40.14
C ALA A 421 12.12 29.90 -39.92
N ASN A 422 11.61 30.47 -41.02
CA ASN A 422 10.50 31.41 -41.00
C ASN A 422 9.23 30.63 -40.64
N LEU A 423 9.14 30.18 -39.38
CA LEU A 423 7.95 29.54 -38.83
C LEU A 423 6.81 30.55 -38.89
N ARG A 424 5.74 30.21 -39.60
CA ARG A 424 4.63 31.13 -39.88
C ARG A 424 3.54 31.08 -38.82
N ASN A 425 3.42 29.97 -38.09
CA ASN A 425 2.36 29.70 -37.12
C ASN A 425 2.77 28.63 -36.09
N LEU A 426 1.96 28.42 -35.05
CA LEU A 426 2.21 27.43 -34.00
C LEU A 426 2.18 25.97 -34.48
N ASN A 427 1.41 25.66 -35.53
CA ASN A 427 1.34 24.29 -36.06
C ASN A 427 2.66 23.86 -36.71
N GLU A 428 3.29 24.76 -37.49
CA GLU A 428 4.62 24.52 -38.06
C GLU A 428 5.68 24.35 -36.96
N PHE A 429 5.59 25.13 -35.87
CA PHE A 429 6.47 24.96 -34.71
C PHE A 429 6.27 23.58 -34.07
N LYS A 430 5.02 23.18 -33.83
CA LYS A 430 4.67 21.86 -33.27
C LYS A 430 5.23 20.73 -34.14
N GLU A 431 5.03 20.80 -35.44
CA GLU A 431 5.48 19.78 -36.39
C GLU A 431 7.00 19.58 -36.33
N GLU A 432 7.77 20.67 -36.26
CA GLU A 432 9.24 20.59 -36.17
C GLU A 432 9.74 19.97 -34.85
N ILE A 433 9.07 20.26 -33.72
CA ILE A 433 9.35 19.58 -32.44
C ILE A 433 9.05 18.08 -32.53
N LEU A 434 7.90 17.71 -33.11
CA LEU A 434 7.51 16.30 -33.27
C LEU A 434 8.48 15.51 -34.16
N LYS A 435 8.98 16.10 -35.26
CA LYS A 435 10.02 15.48 -36.10
C LYS A 435 11.30 15.23 -35.31
N GLY A 436 11.73 16.21 -34.51
CA GLY A 436 12.88 16.09 -33.63
C GLY A 436 12.71 14.93 -32.65
N ALA A 437 11.59 14.92 -31.92
CA ALA A 437 11.27 13.90 -30.94
C ALA A 437 11.18 12.49 -31.54
N GLN A 438 10.55 12.34 -32.71
CA GLN A 438 10.52 11.05 -33.42
C GLN A 438 11.92 10.57 -33.80
N SER A 439 12.75 11.45 -34.36
CA SER A 439 14.11 11.08 -34.74
C SER A 439 14.96 10.76 -33.52
N GLU A 440 14.80 11.48 -32.41
CA GLU A 440 15.44 11.17 -31.14
C GLU A 440 15.11 9.74 -30.69
N GLY A 441 13.82 9.39 -30.62
CA GLY A 441 13.37 8.05 -30.25
C GLY A 441 13.90 6.97 -31.20
N LYS A 442 13.97 7.25 -32.51
CA LYS A 442 14.54 6.34 -33.52
C LYS A 442 16.02 6.08 -33.29
N PHE A 443 16.82 7.13 -33.11
CA PHE A 443 18.26 6.98 -32.95
C PHE A 443 18.65 6.40 -31.58
N LEU A 444 17.94 6.74 -30.51
CA LEU A 444 18.09 6.06 -29.21
C LEU A 444 17.72 4.59 -29.32
N GLY A 445 16.59 4.30 -29.96
CA GLY A 445 16.15 2.92 -30.21
C GLY A 445 17.14 2.11 -31.03
N ASN A 446 17.81 2.72 -32.01
CA ASN A 446 18.87 2.08 -32.80
C ASN A 446 20.14 1.83 -31.98
N TYR A 447 20.58 2.80 -31.17
CA TYR A 447 21.81 2.70 -30.37
C TYR A 447 21.77 1.52 -29.40
N TYR A 448 20.64 1.36 -28.68
CA TYR A 448 20.42 0.23 -27.79
C TYR A 448 19.87 -1.01 -28.54
N ASN A 449 20.19 -1.20 -29.83
CA ASN A 449 19.74 -2.36 -30.63
C ASN A 449 20.87 -3.23 -31.17
N GLU A 450 22.13 -2.92 -30.86
CA GLU A 450 23.27 -3.39 -31.67
C GLU A 450 23.90 -4.74 -31.26
N ASP A 451 23.24 -5.63 -30.50
CA ASP A 451 23.78 -6.98 -30.23
C ASP A 451 22.78 -8.14 -30.35
N LYS A 452 23.21 -9.22 -31.01
CA LYS A 452 22.39 -10.35 -31.51
C LYS A 452 22.21 -11.53 -30.52
N ASP A 453 22.34 -11.33 -29.21
CA ASP A 453 22.13 -12.40 -28.21
C ASP A 453 20.81 -12.20 -27.43
N LYS A 454 19.90 -13.18 -27.56
CA LYS A 454 18.50 -12.90 -27.94
C LYS A 454 17.41 -12.74 -26.87
N GLU A 455 17.61 -12.97 -25.57
CA GLU A 455 16.47 -12.87 -24.62
C GLU A 455 16.76 -12.09 -23.33
N LYS A 456 17.87 -12.35 -22.64
CA LYS A 456 18.21 -11.61 -21.40
C LYS A 456 18.72 -10.19 -21.67
N LYS A 457 19.35 -9.93 -22.82
CA LYS A 457 19.86 -8.61 -23.22
C LYS A 457 18.72 -7.70 -23.72
N GLU A 458 17.75 -8.27 -24.44
CA GLU A 458 16.64 -7.52 -25.04
C GLU A 458 15.81 -6.73 -24.00
N HIS A 459 15.57 -7.30 -22.81
CA HIS A 459 14.89 -6.59 -21.72
C HIS A 459 15.74 -5.43 -21.14
N LYS A 460 17.04 -5.64 -20.92
CA LYS A 460 17.97 -4.61 -20.39
C LYS A 460 18.12 -3.45 -21.39
N ASP A 461 18.18 -3.75 -22.68
CA ASP A 461 18.34 -2.77 -23.75
C ASP A 461 17.05 -1.96 -24.00
N LYS A 462 15.88 -2.58 -23.88
CA LYS A 462 14.58 -1.89 -23.87
C LYS A 462 14.48 -0.90 -22.70
N GLU A 463 14.90 -1.30 -21.51
CA GLU A 463 14.86 -0.43 -20.34
C GLU A 463 15.82 0.77 -20.47
N LYS A 464 17.07 0.53 -20.93
CA LYS A 464 18.03 1.61 -21.21
C LYS A 464 17.51 2.61 -22.24
N ALA A 465 16.92 2.11 -23.34
CA ALA A 465 16.34 2.97 -24.36
C ALA A 465 15.18 3.81 -23.81
N LEU A 466 14.29 3.21 -23.02
CA LEU A 466 13.19 3.93 -22.38
C LEU A 466 13.70 5.02 -21.44
N GLU A 467 14.69 4.72 -20.60
CA GLU A 467 15.24 5.68 -19.65
C GLU A 467 15.92 6.85 -20.38
N ALA A 468 16.70 6.56 -21.42
CA ALA A 468 17.29 7.59 -22.27
C ALA A 468 16.21 8.44 -22.97
N MET A 469 15.11 7.83 -23.44
CA MET A 469 13.99 8.57 -24.01
C MET A 469 13.30 9.48 -22.97
N LYS A 470 13.10 9.01 -21.74
CA LYS A 470 12.54 9.83 -20.64
C LYS A 470 13.44 11.04 -20.37
N ASN A 471 14.74 10.83 -20.22
CA ASN A 471 15.70 11.91 -19.98
C ASN A 471 15.74 12.91 -21.14
N SER A 472 15.70 12.42 -22.40
CA SER A 472 15.59 13.29 -23.58
C SER A 472 14.28 14.06 -23.63
N PHE A 473 13.15 13.45 -23.22
CA PHE A 473 11.86 14.12 -23.11
C PHE A 473 11.88 15.28 -22.11
N TYR A 474 12.49 15.08 -20.94
CA TYR A 474 12.69 16.16 -19.96
C TYR A 474 13.61 17.25 -20.51
N ASP A 475 14.67 16.91 -21.24
CA ASP A 475 15.50 17.93 -21.88
C ASP A 475 14.75 18.74 -22.94
N TYR A 476 13.82 18.14 -23.70
CA TYR A 476 12.92 18.92 -24.57
C TYR A 476 12.09 19.93 -23.78
N GLU A 477 11.56 19.54 -22.62
CA GLU A 477 10.81 20.44 -21.73
C GLU A 477 11.65 21.65 -21.33
N TYR A 478 12.84 21.40 -20.78
CA TYR A 478 13.76 22.45 -20.34
C TYR A 478 14.15 23.40 -21.48
N ILE A 479 14.42 22.85 -22.66
CA ILE A 479 14.80 23.65 -23.84
C ILE A 479 13.62 24.49 -24.35
N ILE A 480 12.42 23.91 -24.46
CA ILE A 480 11.24 24.59 -24.97
C ILE A 480 10.79 25.70 -24.02
N LYS A 481 10.76 25.41 -22.70
CA LYS A 481 10.49 26.41 -21.65
C LYS A 481 11.62 27.43 -21.48
N GLY A 482 12.79 27.14 -22.04
CA GLY A 482 14.01 27.96 -21.97
C GLY A 482 14.60 28.08 -20.56
N SER A 483 14.41 27.03 -19.76
CA SER A 483 15.06 26.82 -18.47
C SER A 483 16.24 25.85 -18.54
N ASP A 484 16.62 25.42 -19.76
CA ASP A 484 17.80 24.60 -20.01
C ASP A 484 19.11 25.29 -19.59
N ILE A 485 19.96 24.56 -18.88
CA ILE A 485 21.23 25.03 -18.32
C ILE A 485 22.25 25.31 -19.43
N LEU A 486 22.15 24.65 -20.60
CA LEU A 486 23.03 24.93 -21.72
C LEU A 486 22.58 26.20 -22.44
N GLU A 487 23.28 27.28 -22.14
CA GLU A 487 23.08 28.58 -22.78
C GLU A 487 23.57 28.67 -24.23
N ASN A 488 23.60 27.55 -24.96
CA ASN A 488 23.94 27.57 -26.38
C ASN A 488 22.92 28.44 -27.15
N ILE A 489 23.44 29.40 -27.90
CA ILE A 489 22.69 30.38 -28.70
C ILE A 489 21.65 29.69 -29.62
N GLN A 490 21.94 28.47 -30.09
CA GLN A 490 21.05 27.71 -30.97
C GLN A 490 19.76 27.22 -30.27
N PHE A 491 19.82 26.88 -28.97
CA PHE A 491 18.67 26.35 -28.22
C PHE A 491 17.88 27.45 -27.50
N LYS A 492 18.54 28.51 -27.02
CA LYS A 492 17.86 29.73 -26.50
C LYS A 492 16.88 30.35 -27.49
N ASP A 493 17.13 30.15 -28.78
CA ASP A 493 16.28 30.67 -29.84
C ASP A 493 14.91 29.96 -29.90
N ILE A 494 14.76 28.75 -29.37
CA ILE A 494 13.50 27.99 -29.42
C ILE A 494 12.40 28.65 -28.60
N LYS A 495 12.65 28.95 -27.32
CA LYS A 495 11.69 29.66 -26.47
C LYS A 495 11.30 31.00 -27.10
N ARG A 496 12.29 31.77 -27.55
CA ARG A 496 12.09 33.09 -28.19
C ARG A 496 11.24 32.98 -29.46
N LYS A 497 11.44 31.95 -30.28
CA LYS A 497 10.63 31.67 -31.47
C LYS A 497 9.19 31.34 -31.08
N LEU A 498 8.98 30.52 -30.05
CA LEU A 498 7.66 30.16 -29.55
C LEU A 498 6.92 31.36 -28.96
N ASP A 499 7.56 32.16 -28.09
CA ASP A 499 7.01 33.39 -27.51
C ASP A 499 6.51 34.35 -28.61
N LYS A 500 7.31 34.53 -29.68
CA LYS A 500 6.93 35.37 -30.82
C LYS A 500 5.74 34.85 -31.62
N LEU A 501 5.55 33.53 -31.67
CA LEU A 501 4.40 32.92 -32.36
C LEU A 501 3.14 33.01 -31.50
N LEU A 502 3.26 32.73 -30.19
CA LEU A 502 2.16 32.87 -29.23
C LEU A 502 1.64 34.31 -29.19
N ALA A 503 2.54 35.31 -29.21
CA ALA A 503 2.16 36.73 -29.22
C ALA A 503 1.45 37.19 -30.51
N LYS A 504 1.57 36.44 -31.61
CA LYS A 504 0.94 36.77 -32.91
C LYS A 504 -0.45 36.17 -33.07
N GLU A 505 -0.83 35.18 -32.28
CA GLU A 505 -2.17 34.60 -32.34
C GLU A 505 -3.17 35.42 -31.54
N THR A 506 -4.16 35.98 -32.23
CA THR A 506 -5.15 36.91 -31.65
C THR A 506 -6.35 36.23 -30.98
N ASN A 507 -6.40 34.89 -30.95
CA ASN A 507 -7.64 34.14 -30.65
C ASN A 507 -7.42 32.81 -29.89
N ASN A 508 -6.54 32.76 -28.88
CA ASN A 508 -6.23 31.50 -28.20
C ASN A 508 -6.31 31.50 -26.66
N THR A 509 -6.62 30.31 -26.13
CA THR A 509 -6.69 29.93 -24.70
C THR A 509 -5.31 29.64 -24.09
N ILE A 510 -4.27 29.46 -24.92
CA ILE A 510 -2.87 29.19 -24.53
C ILE A 510 -2.13 30.52 -24.51
N GLN A 511 -1.69 30.99 -23.34
CA GLN A 511 -1.15 32.34 -23.18
C GLN A 511 0.38 32.38 -23.07
N ASN A 512 1.01 31.26 -22.71
CA ASN A 512 2.44 31.21 -22.47
C ASN A 512 3.06 29.86 -22.91
N VAL A 513 4.40 29.76 -22.82
CA VAL A 513 5.16 28.57 -23.24
C VAL A 513 4.88 27.35 -22.35
N ASP A 514 4.61 27.56 -21.06
CA ASP A 514 4.28 26.47 -20.15
C ASP A 514 2.96 25.82 -20.55
N ASP A 515 1.92 26.62 -20.80
CA ASP A 515 0.62 26.16 -21.29
C ASP A 515 0.78 25.40 -22.62
N TRP A 516 1.65 25.90 -23.51
CA TRP A 516 1.92 25.24 -24.79
C TRP A 516 2.57 23.87 -24.57
N TRP A 517 3.52 23.74 -23.66
CA TRP A 517 4.12 22.45 -23.32
C TRP A 517 3.06 21.49 -22.77
N GLU A 518 2.26 21.91 -21.78
CA GLU A 518 1.24 21.05 -21.16
C GLU A 518 0.22 20.51 -22.16
N VAL A 519 -0.14 21.30 -23.18
CA VAL A 519 -1.07 20.87 -24.23
C VAL A 519 -0.41 19.88 -25.22
N ASN A 520 0.90 19.94 -25.41
CA ASN A 520 1.59 19.22 -26.49
C ASN A 520 2.55 18.12 -26.01
N ASN A 521 2.86 18.04 -24.72
CA ASN A 521 3.82 17.10 -24.13
C ASN A 521 3.48 15.63 -24.46
N LYS A 522 2.19 15.28 -24.49
CA LYS A 522 1.70 13.96 -24.87
C LYS A 522 2.01 13.63 -26.33
N SER A 523 1.73 14.57 -27.25
CA SER A 523 2.06 14.40 -28.66
C SER A 523 3.57 14.18 -28.85
N ILE A 524 4.40 14.92 -28.10
CA ILE A 524 5.86 14.84 -28.17
C ILE A 524 6.36 13.49 -27.69
N TRP A 525 5.86 13.01 -26.54
CA TRP A 525 6.20 11.67 -26.02
C TRP A 525 5.80 10.57 -27.00
N ASN A 526 4.57 10.62 -27.52
CA ASN A 526 4.09 9.66 -28.51
C ASN A 526 4.92 9.69 -29.81
N ALA A 527 5.42 10.86 -30.23
CA ALA A 527 6.34 10.95 -31.35
C ALA A 527 7.67 10.22 -31.06
N MET A 528 8.23 10.35 -29.86
CA MET A 528 9.42 9.58 -29.45
C MET A 528 9.15 8.07 -29.52
N LEU A 529 8.00 7.61 -29.03
CA LEU A 529 7.58 6.19 -29.12
C LEU A 529 7.44 5.72 -30.57
N CYS A 530 6.83 6.53 -31.46
CA CYS A 530 6.79 6.26 -32.90
C CYS A 530 8.20 6.07 -33.48
N GLY A 531 9.14 6.92 -33.06
CA GLY A 531 10.56 6.81 -33.41
C GLY A 531 11.18 5.49 -32.98
N TYR A 532 11.00 5.14 -31.72
CA TYR A 532 11.50 3.89 -31.16
C TYR A 532 10.94 2.66 -31.90
N LYS A 533 9.65 2.63 -32.21
CA LYS A 533 9.06 1.55 -33.03
C LYS A 533 9.70 1.47 -34.42
N LYS A 534 9.99 2.61 -35.05
CA LYS A 534 10.70 2.68 -36.34
C LYS A 534 12.15 2.17 -36.26
N SER A 535 12.75 2.00 -35.08
CA SER A 535 14.11 1.45 -34.87
C SER A 535 14.18 -0.09 -35.01
N GLY A 536 13.55 -0.64 -36.06
CA GLY A 536 13.52 -2.08 -36.33
C GLY A 536 12.20 -2.79 -35.99
N ASN A 537 11.05 -2.12 -36.11
CA ASN A 537 9.71 -2.66 -35.84
C ASN A 537 9.53 -3.21 -34.41
N LYS A 538 10.09 -2.51 -33.41
CA LYS A 538 10.03 -2.91 -32.01
C LYS A 538 8.59 -2.84 -31.46
N ILE A 539 8.18 -3.83 -30.67
CA ILE A 539 6.90 -3.83 -29.96
C ILE A 539 6.98 -2.81 -28.81
N ILE A 540 6.03 -1.86 -28.76
CA ILE A 540 5.89 -0.91 -27.65
C ILE A 540 4.99 -1.54 -26.60
N ASP A 541 5.47 -1.62 -25.36
CA ASP A 541 4.64 -2.00 -24.23
C ASP A 541 3.63 -0.89 -23.91
N ARG A 542 2.36 -1.25 -23.68
CA ARG A 542 1.29 -0.29 -23.36
C ARG A 542 1.60 0.55 -22.12
N SER A 543 2.42 0.06 -21.19
CA SER A 543 2.89 0.82 -20.03
C SER A 543 3.72 2.06 -20.40
N TRP A 544 4.37 2.09 -21.57
CA TRP A 544 5.18 3.23 -22.04
C TRP A 544 4.31 4.39 -22.55
N CYS A 545 3.00 4.17 -22.74
CA CYS A 545 2.05 5.18 -23.18
C CYS A 545 1.78 6.28 -22.15
N THR A 546 2.11 6.01 -20.89
CA THR A 546 1.97 6.99 -19.81
C THR A 546 3.11 8.00 -19.93
N ILE A 547 2.76 9.29 -19.96
CA ILE A 547 3.77 10.35 -19.99
C ILE A 547 4.66 10.18 -18.74
N PRO A 548 5.99 10.28 -18.87
CA PRO A 548 6.88 10.25 -17.72
C PRO A 548 6.41 11.27 -16.67
N THR A 549 6.16 10.83 -15.45
CA THR A 549 5.51 11.65 -14.42
C THR A 549 6.34 12.91 -14.12
N THR A 550 5.66 14.04 -13.97
CA THR A 550 6.25 15.35 -13.69
C THR A 550 6.60 15.48 -12.20
N GLU A 551 7.67 14.82 -11.75
CA GLU A 551 8.42 15.43 -10.65
C GLU A 551 9.15 16.64 -11.25
N LYS A 552 8.79 17.86 -10.84
CA LYS A 552 9.44 19.12 -11.26
C LYS A 552 10.85 19.21 -10.65
N THR A 553 11.74 18.26 -10.95
CA THR A 553 13.13 18.23 -10.48
C THR A 553 13.99 19.05 -11.43
N PRO A 554 14.64 20.14 -11.00
CA PRO A 554 15.52 20.94 -11.86
C PRO A 554 16.49 20.10 -12.68
N GLN A 555 16.79 20.58 -13.89
CA GLN A 555 17.56 19.83 -14.88
C GLN A 555 18.88 19.27 -14.34
N PHE A 556 19.62 20.05 -13.54
CA PHE A 556 20.85 19.60 -12.89
C PHE A 556 20.64 18.34 -12.03
N LEU A 557 19.56 18.31 -11.23
CA LEU A 557 19.24 17.15 -10.40
C LEU A 557 18.82 15.95 -11.25
N GLY A 558 18.12 16.19 -12.36
CA GLY A 558 17.82 15.15 -13.35
C GLY A 558 19.08 14.51 -13.93
N TRP A 559 20.06 15.32 -14.34
CA TRP A 559 21.35 14.82 -14.84
C TRP A 559 22.16 14.10 -13.77
N ILE A 560 22.12 14.55 -12.50
CA ILE A 560 22.77 13.83 -11.39
C ILE A 560 22.16 12.44 -11.20
N LYS A 561 20.82 12.30 -11.28
CA LYS A 561 20.15 10.98 -11.20
C LYS A 561 20.55 10.08 -12.37
N GLU A 562 20.63 10.63 -13.58
CA GLU A 562 21.07 9.90 -14.78
C GLU A 562 22.53 9.44 -14.64
N TRP A 563 23.45 10.32 -14.22
CA TRP A 563 24.85 9.98 -13.95
C TRP A 563 24.97 8.92 -12.86
N GLY A 564 24.27 9.12 -11.73
CA GLY A 564 24.31 8.22 -10.58
C GLY A 564 23.82 6.82 -10.94
N THR A 565 22.78 6.71 -11.76
CA THR A 565 22.26 5.42 -12.24
C THR A 565 23.31 4.68 -13.07
N ASN A 566 23.92 5.37 -14.05
CA ASN A 566 24.91 4.77 -14.94
C ASN A 566 26.19 4.35 -14.19
N VAL A 567 26.67 5.20 -13.29
CA VAL A 567 27.83 4.88 -12.42
C VAL A 567 27.51 3.67 -11.55
N CYS A 568 26.31 3.60 -10.98
CA CYS A 568 25.92 2.47 -10.15
C CYS A 568 25.95 1.15 -10.91
N ILE A 569 25.37 1.14 -12.11
CA ILE A 569 25.35 -0.04 -12.99
C ILE A 569 26.78 -0.49 -13.30
N GLN A 570 27.63 0.42 -13.79
CA GLN A 570 29.03 0.08 -14.13
C GLN A 570 29.84 -0.34 -12.89
N LYS A 571 29.60 0.30 -11.73
CA LYS A 571 30.26 -0.07 -10.47
C LYS A 571 29.94 -1.51 -10.09
N GLN A 572 28.66 -1.92 -10.14
CA GLN A 572 28.28 -3.30 -9.83
C GLN A 572 28.86 -4.28 -10.85
N GLU A 573 28.89 -3.94 -12.14
CA GLU A 573 29.54 -4.77 -13.17
C GLU A 573 31.04 -4.98 -12.84
N HIS A 574 31.79 -3.93 -12.49
CA HIS A 574 33.18 -4.06 -12.05
C HIS A 574 33.34 -4.93 -10.79
N LYS A 575 32.46 -4.77 -9.80
CA LYS A 575 32.48 -5.59 -8.57
C LYS A 575 32.24 -7.06 -8.87
N GLU A 576 31.29 -7.38 -9.76
CA GLU A 576 31.02 -8.75 -10.20
C GLU A 576 32.23 -9.36 -10.94
N TYR A 577 32.88 -8.60 -11.82
CA TYR A 577 34.10 -9.06 -12.50
C TYR A 577 35.22 -9.36 -11.50
N VAL A 578 35.50 -8.43 -10.57
CA VAL A 578 36.51 -8.63 -9.52
C VAL A 578 36.17 -9.86 -8.68
N LYS A 579 34.94 -10.01 -8.18
CA LYS A 579 34.51 -11.22 -7.44
C LYS A 579 34.75 -12.48 -8.24
N SER A 580 34.32 -12.52 -9.50
CA SER A 580 34.43 -13.70 -10.35
C SER A 580 35.88 -14.11 -10.61
N LYS A 581 36.81 -13.16 -10.70
CA LYS A 581 38.23 -13.42 -11.01
C LYS A 581 39.11 -13.56 -9.77
N CYS A 582 38.69 -13.04 -8.62
CA CYS A 582 39.47 -13.04 -7.39
C CYS A 582 38.99 -14.04 -6.33
N SER A 583 37.89 -14.77 -6.55
CA SER A 583 37.32 -15.72 -5.57
C SER A 583 38.28 -16.80 -5.05
N ASN A 584 39.31 -17.18 -5.83
CA ASN A 584 40.27 -18.22 -5.46
C ASN A 584 41.61 -17.67 -4.91
N VAL A 585 41.78 -16.34 -4.88
CA VAL A 585 43.06 -15.72 -4.53
C VAL A 585 43.05 -15.31 -3.05
N THR A 586 43.79 -16.05 -2.22
CA THR A 586 43.84 -15.80 -0.77
C THR A 586 45.03 -14.95 -0.31
N ASN A 587 46.08 -14.78 -1.13
CA ASN A 587 47.25 -13.96 -0.80
C ASN A 587 48.05 -13.57 -2.08
N ILE A 588 48.59 -12.34 -2.17
CA ILE A 588 49.34 -11.87 -3.36
C ILE A 588 50.84 -12.23 -3.31
N ASP A 589 51.36 -12.69 -2.18
CA ASP A 589 52.78 -13.03 -2.07
C ASP A 589 53.11 -14.47 -2.52
N LEU A 590 53.54 -14.57 -3.80
CA LEU A 590 54.51 -15.52 -4.40
C LEU A 590 54.15 -17.03 -4.53
N ASP A 591 53.29 -17.33 -5.53
CA ASP A 591 53.22 -18.48 -6.49
C ASP A 591 53.19 -19.96 -5.98
N PRO A 592 52.27 -20.86 -6.46
CA PRO A 592 51.77 -21.01 -7.83
C PRO A 592 50.24 -20.89 -7.99
N GLN A 593 49.83 -19.78 -8.60
CA GLN A 593 48.66 -19.68 -9.49
C GLN A 593 48.82 -18.42 -10.37
N GLU A 594 49.97 -18.34 -11.05
CA GLU A 594 50.44 -17.17 -11.80
C GLU A 594 49.37 -16.60 -12.77
N SER A 595 48.54 -17.43 -13.40
CA SER A 595 47.48 -16.98 -14.31
C SER A 595 46.22 -16.43 -13.63
N GLU A 596 45.80 -16.99 -12.49
CA GLU A 596 44.58 -16.54 -11.78
C GLU A 596 44.86 -15.25 -11.00
N SER A 597 46.04 -15.15 -10.37
CA SER A 597 46.52 -13.93 -9.72
C SER A 597 46.68 -12.77 -10.72
N ASN A 598 47.25 -13.01 -11.91
CA ASN A 598 47.38 -11.99 -12.95
C ASN A 598 46.02 -11.46 -13.47
N ASN A 599 45.03 -12.35 -13.63
CA ASN A 599 43.67 -11.94 -14.04
C ASN A 599 42.98 -11.12 -12.95
N CYS A 600 43.05 -11.57 -11.70
CA CYS A 600 42.49 -10.83 -10.57
C CYS A 600 43.12 -9.43 -10.42
N ILE A 601 44.46 -9.34 -10.44
CA ILE A 601 45.18 -8.07 -10.36
C ILE A 601 44.81 -7.14 -11.53
N SER A 602 44.64 -7.69 -12.74
CA SER A 602 44.20 -6.92 -13.90
C SER A 602 42.81 -6.32 -13.70
N GLU A 603 41.83 -7.10 -13.23
CA GLU A 603 40.48 -6.59 -12.98
C GLU A 603 40.44 -5.56 -11.84
N ILE A 604 41.25 -5.78 -10.79
CA ILE A 604 41.43 -4.80 -9.72
C ILE A 604 41.95 -3.47 -10.28
N ARG A 605 43.01 -3.49 -11.10
CA ARG A 605 43.57 -2.27 -11.71
C ARG A 605 42.54 -1.53 -12.57
N LYS A 606 41.77 -2.26 -13.38
CA LYS A 606 40.67 -1.68 -14.17
C LYS A 606 39.65 -1.00 -13.26
N TYR A 607 39.27 -1.65 -12.16
CA TYR A 607 38.32 -1.07 -11.21
C TYR A 607 38.88 0.16 -10.50
N GLN A 608 40.17 0.17 -10.14
CA GLN A 608 40.84 1.33 -9.56
C GLN A 608 40.90 2.50 -10.54
N GLU A 609 41.30 2.27 -11.79
CA GLU A 609 41.36 3.29 -12.83
C GLU A 609 39.98 3.88 -13.12
N TRP A 610 38.97 3.01 -13.27
CA TRP A 610 37.59 3.43 -13.42
C TRP A 610 37.11 4.27 -12.24
N SER A 611 37.39 3.83 -11.00
CA SER A 611 37.00 4.52 -9.77
C SER A 611 37.68 5.88 -9.63
N ARG A 612 38.95 6.01 -10.04
CA ARG A 612 39.69 7.27 -10.05
C ARG A 612 39.04 8.30 -10.98
N ASN A 613 38.69 7.87 -12.19
CA ASN A 613 38.03 8.75 -13.16
C ASN A 613 36.64 9.17 -12.66
N ARG A 614 35.86 8.25 -12.08
CA ARG A 614 34.55 8.57 -11.52
C ARG A 614 34.61 9.40 -10.26
N SER A 615 35.64 9.24 -9.42
CA SER A 615 35.78 10.05 -8.20
C SER A 615 36.01 11.53 -8.50
N ILE A 616 36.71 11.84 -9.59
CA ILE A 616 36.92 13.23 -10.05
C ILE A 616 35.59 13.83 -10.52
N GLN A 617 34.80 13.07 -11.29
CA GLN A 617 33.46 13.49 -11.72
C GLN A 617 32.53 13.71 -10.52
N TRP A 618 32.56 12.78 -9.55
CA TRP A 618 31.75 12.86 -8.35
C TRP A 618 32.09 14.07 -7.49
N GLU A 619 33.38 14.38 -7.33
CA GLU A 619 33.84 15.57 -6.60
C GLU A 619 33.29 16.84 -7.25
N ALA A 620 33.40 16.96 -8.58
CA ALA A 620 32.86 18.10 -9.33
C ALA A 620 31.33 18.23 -9.16
N ILE A 621 30.59 17.12 -9.27
CA ILE A 621 29.13 17.07 -9.06
C ILE A 621 28.79 17.47 -7.62
N SER A 622 29.49 16.93 -6.62
CA SER A 622 29.24 17.19 -5.21
C SER A 622 29.51 18.65 -4.85
N GLU A 623 30.57 19.26 -5.39
CA GLU A 623 30.83 20.69 -5.26
C GLU A 623 29.74 21.53 -5.92
N GLY A 624 29.37 21.18 -7.16
CA GLY A 624 28.28 21.81 -7.90
C GLY A 624 26.99 21.80 -7.10
N TYR A 625 26.61 20.64 -6.56
CA TYR A 625 25.41 20.48 -5.74
C TYR A 625 25.40 21.40 -4.52
N LYS A 626 26.51 21.46 -3.76
CA LYS A 626 26.66 22.37 -2.61
C LYS A 626 26.47 23.83 -3.02
N LYS A 627 27.01 24.21 -4.19
CA LYS A 627 26.90 25.56 -4.72
C LYS A 627 25.46 25.90 -5.12
N TYR A 628 24.78 25.05 -5.89
CA TYR A 628 23.40 25.28 -6.31
C TYR A 628 22.42 25.32 -5.15
N LYS A 629 22.64 24.47 -4.13
CA LYS A 629 21.85 24.50 -2.90
C LYS A 629 21.86 25.88 -2.22
N GLY A 630 22.97 26.62 -2.31
CA GLY A 630 23.11 27.95 -1.72
C GLY A 630 22.52 29.11 -2.55
N MET A 631 22.07 28.86 -3.78
CA MET A 631 21.58 29.91 -4.68
C MET A 631 20.10 30.22 -4.46
N ASP A 632 19.74 31.51 -4.48
CA ASP A 632 18.36 31.99 -4.34
C ASP A 632 17.40 31.37 -5.37
N GLU A 633 17.88 31.17 -6.61
CA GLU A 633 17.14 30.55 -7.73
C GLU A 633 16.66 29.12 -7.41
N PHE A 634 17.31 28.41 -6.48
CA PHE A 634 17.02 27.01 -6.14
C PHE A 634 16.50 26.81 -4.71
N LYS A 635 16.36 27.88 -3.91
CA LYS A 635 15.88 27.81 -2.51
C LYS A 635 14.51 27.13 -2.36
N ASN A 636 13.59 27.38 -3.30
CA ASN A 636 12.25 26.78 -3.29
C ASN A 636 12.23 25.30 -3.72
N VAL A 637 13.29 24.83 -4.38
CA VAL A 637 13.44 23.43 -4.80
C VAL A 637 14.01 22.62 -3.63
N PHE A 638 15.08 23.11 -3.01
CA PHE A 638 15.72 22.50 -1.85
C PHE A 638 15.02 22.92 -0.56
N ASN A 639 13.69 22.77 -0.52
CA ASN A 639 12.76 23.41 0.42
C ASN A 639 12.85 22.89 1.88
N ASN A 640 14.05 22.54 2.33
CA ASN A 640 14.44 22.32 3.71
C ASN A 640 15.89 22.78 3.87
N ALA A 641 16.15 23.65 4.86
CA ALA A 641 17.50 24.05 5.28
C ALA A 641 18.42 22.86 5.67
N ASN A 642 17.88 21.64 5.71
CA ASN A 642 18.52 20.42 6.18
C ASN A 642 18.87 19.41 5.07
N GLU A 643 18.57 19.63 3.78
CA GLU A 643 18.83 18.62 2.73
C GLU A 643 20.33 18.26 2.63
N PRO A 644 20.74 16.98 2.57
CA PRO A 644 22.12 16.56 2.75
C PRO A 644 22.96 16.77 1.49
N ASP A 645 24.23 16.34 1.54
CA ASP A 645 25.12 16.29 0.38
C ASP A 645 24.54 15.45 -0.78
N ALA A 646 25.19 15.53 -1.95
CA ALA A 646 24.72 14.92 -3.18
C ALA A 646 24.50 13.39 -3.08
N ASN A 647 25.25 12.69 -2.23
CA ASN A 647 25.13 11.23 -2.08
C ASN A 647 23.79 10.86 -1.46
N ALA A 648 23.45 11.55 -0.37
CA ALA A 648 22.21 11.31 0.33
C ALA A 648 20.99 11.78 -0.46
N TYR A 649 21.12 12.83 -1.29
CA TYR A 649 20.11 13.19 -2.29
C TYR A 649 19.84 12.02 -3.26
N LEU A 650 20.89 11.44 -3.85
CA LEU A 650 20.74 10.30 -4.76
C LEU A 650 20.08 9.10 -4.07
N LYS A 651 20.45 8.78 -2.83
CA LYS A 651 19.82 7.68 -2.08
C LYS A 651 18.34 7.90 -1.77
N GLU A 652 17.93 9.13 -1.52
CA GLU A 652 16.53 9.44 -1.20
C GLU A 652 15.66 9.53 -2.45
N TYR A 653 16.18 10.10 -3.54
CA TYR A 653 15.39 10.48 -4.72
C TYR A 653 15.73 9.72 -6.01
N CYS A 654 16.70 8.80 -6.00
CA CYS A 654 17.02 7.91 -7.12
C CYS A 654 16.94 6.44 -6.68
N SER A 655 15.79 5.80 -6.92
CA SER A 655 15.60 4.37 -6.63
C SER A 655 16.54 3.44 -7.39
N LYS A 656 17.06 3.88 -8.55
CA LYS A 656 18.03 3.17 -9.38
C LYS A 656 19.50 3.43 -8.98
N CYS A 657 19.75 4.21 -7.92
CA CYS A 657 21.09 4.57 -7.44
C CYS A 657 21.36 4.03 -6.02
N PRO A 658 21.33 2.70 -5.76
CA PRO A 658 21.52 2.16 -4.41
C PRO A 658 22.95 2.32 -3.87
N CYS A 659 23.95 2.41 -4.74
CA CYS A 659 25.37 2.45 -4.39
C CYS A 659 25.79 3.72 -3.63
N GLY A 660 26.95 3.61 -2.98
CA GLY A 660 27.72 4.76 -2.49
C GLY A 660 28.63 5.31 -3.57
N PHE A 661 28.86 6.63 -3.56
CA PHE A 661 29.77 7.29 -4.50
C PHE A 661 31.07 7.78 -3.83
N ASN A 662 31.06 7.96 -2.50
CA ASN A 662 32.19 8.52 -1.77
C ASN A 662 33.38 7.54 -1.62
N ASP A 663 33.12 6.24 -1.63
CA ASP A 663 34.12 5.17 -1.50
C ASP A 663 35.01 5.00 -2.74
N MET A 664 34.62 5.57 -3.89
CA MET A 664 35.43 5.53 -5.12
C MET A 664 36.83 6.15 -4.93
N GLN A 665 36.95 7.16 -4.06
CA GLN A 665 38.25 7.74 -3.70
C GLN A 665 39.14 6.76 -2.92
N GLU A 666 38.56 5.94 -2.04
CA GLU A 666 39.31 4.91 -1.32
C GLU A 666 39.83 3.83 -2.27
N ILE A 667 38.99 3.40 -3.22
CA ILE A 667 39.35 2.37 -4.20
C ILE A 667 40.50 2.88 -5.08
N ALA A 668 40.44 4.14 -5.50
CA ALA A 668 41.46 4.80 -6.33
C ALA A 668 42.80 5.08 -5.60
N ASN A 669 42.89 4.89 -4.28
CA ASN A 669 44.06 5.30 -3.52
C ASN A 669 45.22 4.28 -3.57
N ASP A 670 46.34 4.64 -4.20
CA ASP A 670 47.52 3.77 -4.37
C ASP A 670 48.64 4.02 -3.32
N THR A 671 48.36 4.68 -2.20
CA THR A 671 49.40 5.01 -1.19
C THR A 671 49.80 3.84 -0.27
N GLU A 672 49.14 2.69 -0.37
CA GLU A 672 49.34 1.51 0.48
C GLU A 672 50.14 0.40 -0.23
N ASN A 673 50.60 -0.63 0.48
CA ASN A 673 51.28 -1.76 -0.17
C ASN A 673 50.28 -2.61 -0.99
N LYS A 674 50.78 -3.46 -1.89
CA LYS A 674 49.93 -4.25 -2.80
C LYS A 674 48.92 -5.16 -2.09
N GLN A 675 49.30 -5.73 -0.94
CA GLN A 675 48.44 -6.63 -0.17
C GLN A 675 47.31 -5.87 0.51
N ASP A 676 47.59 -4.68 1.05
CA ASP A 676 46.59 -3.80 1.67
C ASP A 676 45.57 -3.30 0.64
N ILE A 677 46.03 -2.91 -0.56
CA ILE A 677 45.15 -2.51 -1.68
C ILE A 677 44.23 -3.67 -2.06
N PHE A 678 44.76 -4.88 -2.17
CA PHE A 678 43.98 -6.07 -2.49
C PHE A 678 42.92 -6.34 -1.42
N ASN A 679 43.31 -6.46 -0.16
CA ASN A 679 42.40 -6.73 0.94
C ASN A 679 41.28 -5.68 1.00
N ARG A 680 41.64 -4.39 0.87
CA ARG A 680 40.67 -3.29 0.87
C ARG A 680 39.67 -3.40 -0.29
N ILE A 681 40.12 -3.70 -1.50
CA ILE A 681 39.23 -3.81 -2.66
C ILE A 681 38.35 -5.06 -2.55
N ILE A 682 38.89 -6.19 -2.08
CA ILE A 682 38.10 -7.39 -1.83
C ILE A 682 37.00 -7.13 -0.79
N GLU A 683 37.32 -6.47 0.32
CA GLU A 683 36.31 -6.04 1.30
C GLU A 683 35.24 -5.13 0.67
N GLN A 684 35.64 -4.17 -0.16
CA GLN A 684 34.72 -3.22 -0.81
C GLN A 684 33.80 -3.89 -1.84
N VAL A 685 34.29 -4.88 -2.60
CA VAL A 685 33.42 -5.57 -3.57
C VAL A 685 32.34 -6.40 -2.89
N ASP A 686 32.62 -6.96 -1.70
CA ASP A 686 31.67 -7.78 -0.94
C ASP A 686 30.55 -6.99 -0.29
N ILE A 687 30.73 -5.67 -0.10
CA ILE A 687 29.69 -4.80 0.44
C ILE A 687 28.51 -4.69 -0.55
N PRO A 688 27.25 -4.96 -0.13
CA PRO A 688 26.07 -4.70 -0.95
C PRO A 688 25.92 -3.21 -1.30
N ALA A 689 25.43 -2.90 -2.50
CA ALA A 689 25.34 -1.52 -3.02
C ALA A 689 24.65 -0.57 -2.01
N GLU A 690 23.53 -1.01 -1.45
CA GLU A 690 22.71 -0.26 -0.50
C GLU A 690 23.47 0.15 0.77
N LEU A 691 24.49 -0.65 1.15
CA LEU A 691 25.27 -0.50 2.37
C LEU A 691 26.56 0.30 2.18
N GLU A 692 27.05 0.45 0.94
CA GLU A 692 28.35 1.11 0.63
C GLU A 692 28.49 2.45 1.34
N ASP A 693 27.49 3.33 1.22
CA ASP A 693 27.60 4.67 1.81
C ASP A 693 27.40 4.72 3.34
N VAL A 694 26.55 3.87 3.94
CA VAL A 694 26.48 3.83 5.43
C VAL A 694 27.77 3.27 6.01
N ILE A 695 28.38 2.27 5.36
CA ILE A 695 29.67 1.71 5.77
C ILE A 695 30.78 2.75 5.60
N TYR A 696 30.81 3.46 4.48
CA TYR A 696 31.74 4.57 4.25
C TYR A 696 31.64 5.62 5.36
N ARG A 697 30.43 6.04 5.73
CA ARG A 697 30.21 7.02 6.80
C ARG A 697 30.66 6.53 8.17
N LEU A 698 30.42 5.25 8.48
CA LEU A 698 30.89 4.63 9.71
C LEU A 698 32.42 4.57 9.77
N LYS A 699 33.09 4.17 8.68
CA LYS A 699 34.55 4.09 8.58
C LYS A 699 35.23 5.46 8.72
N HIS A 700 34.61 6.51 8.17
CA HIS A 700 35.14 7.87 8.18
C HIS A 700 34.63 8.77 9.31
N HIS A 701 33.81 8.23 10.21
CA HIS A 701 33.21 8.96 11.32
C HIS A 701 32.43 10.22 10.88
N GLU A 702 31.71 10.16 9.75
CA GLU A 702 31.04 11.34 9.19
C GLU A 702 29.87 11.85 10.05
N TYR A 703 29.30 10.96 10.87
CA TYR A 703 28.29 11.29 11.89
C TYR A 703 28.81 12.26 12.97
N ASP A 704 30.12 12.42 13.12
CA ASP A 704 30.75 13.33 14.07
C ASP A 704 30.93 14.77 13.53
N LYS A 705 30.81 15.00 12.21
CA LYS A 705 31.18 16.26 11.54
C LYS A 705 30.13 17.38 11.69
N GLY A 706 29.28 17.36 12.71
CA GLY A 706 28.26 18.41 12.92
C GLY A 706 27.03 18.34 12.02
N ASN A 707 26.90 17.30 11.18
CA ASN A 707 25.77 17.18 10.24
C ASN A 707 24.55 16.56 10.95
N ASP A 708 23.69 17.40 11.52
CA ASP A 708 22.49 16.96 12.26
C ASP A 708 21.47 16.25 11.36
N TYR A 709 21.54 16.36 10.03
CA TYR A 709 20.58 15.72 9.12
C TYR A 709 20.53 14.18 9.28
N ILE A 710 21.69 13.52 9.29
CA ILE A 710 21.76 12.04 9.37
C ILE A 710 21.13 11.57 10.69
N CYS A 711 21.46 12.24 11.80
CA CYS A 711 20.91 11.89 13.11
C CYS A 711 19.44 12.31 13.27
N ASN A 712 19.01 13.43 12.66
CA ASN A 712 17.64 13.91 12.68
C ASN A 712 16.68 12.91 12.00
N LYS A 713 17.13 12.16 10.99
CA LYS A 713 16.36 11.07 10.37
C LYS A 713 15.91 10.04 11.40
N TYR A 714 16.80 9.64 12.31
CA TYR A 714 16.53 8.64 13.34
C TYR A 714 15.76 9.22 14.54
N LYS A 715 15.81 10.55 14.74
CA LYS A 715 15.17 11.29 15.82
C LYS A 715 13.67 11.57 15.61
N ASN A 716 13.25 11.80 14.35
CA ASN A 716 11.96 12.43 14.01
C ASN A 716 10.71 11.54 14.10
N ILE A 717 10.80 10.30 14.58
CA ILE A 717 9.68 9.34 14.51
C ILE A 717 9.03 9.17 15.88
N ASN A 718 8.12 10.11 16.15
CA ASN A 718 7.05 10.06 17.16
C ASN A 718 7.47 9.99 18.64
N VAL A 719 7.81 11.15 19.19
CA VAL A 719 7.86 11.46 20.63
C VAL A 719 6.56 11.04 21.35
N ASN A 720 5.40 11.03 20.66
CA ASN A 720 4.12 10.66 21.28
C ASN A 720 3.93 9.15 21.56
N LYS A 721 4.79 8.27 21.02
CA LYS A 721 4.89 6.86 21.47
C LYS A 721 5.86 6.68 22.65
N ARG A 722 6.62 7.71 23.02
CA ARG A 722 7.45 7.74 24.24
C ARG A 722 6.58 7.84 25.51
N HIS A 723 5.35 8.35 25.40
CA HIS A 723 4.41 8.49 26.51
C HIS A 723 3.55 7.24 26.75
N LYS A 724 4.17 6.22 27.35
CA LYS A 724 3.51 5.43 28.40
C LYS A 724 4.38 5.23 29.63
N ASN A 725 5.53 5.90 29.68
CA ASN A 725 6.50 5.70 30.75
C ASN A 725 7.18 7.00 31.20
N ASP A 726 6.66 8.21 30.99
CA ASP A 726 7.45 9.40 31.39
C ASP A 726 7.61 9.57 32.91
N ASP A 727 6.69 9.01 33.72
CA ASP A 727 6.84 8.94 35.19
C ASP A 727 7.70 7.74 35.65
N THR A 728 7.91 6.74 34.78
CA THR A 728 8.75 5.54 35.00
C THR A 728 10.11 5.61 34.31
N PHE A 729 10.32 6.54 33.37
CA PHE A 729 11.57 6.76 32.61
C PHE A 729 12.66 7.35 33.51
N VAL A 730 12.26 8.00 34.61
CA VAL A 730 13.15 8.70 35.55
C VAL A 730 13.39 7.88 36.83
N THR A 731 12.63 6.82 37.09
CA THR A 731 12.67 6.09 38.37
C THR A 731 13.27 4.67 38.31
N ASP A 732 13.77 4.23 37.16
CA ASP A 732 14.35 2.90 37.05
C ASP A 732 15.82 2.83 37.51
N ASN A 733 16.01 2.80 38.83
CA ASN A 733 17.15 2.13 39.48
C ASN A 733 17.26 0.62 39.09
N PHE A 734 16.50 0.13 38.11
CA PHE A 734 16.28 -1.26 37.76
C PHE A 734 17.29 -1.79 36.73
N VAL A 735 18.04 -0.95 36.00
CA VAL A 735 19.26 -1.42 35.31
C VAL A 735 20.33 -1.83 36.34
N LYS A 736 20.22 -1.37 37.59
CA LYS A 736 21.06 -1.82 38.71
C LYS A 736 20.41 -2.93 39.54
N LYS A 737 19.17 -3.35 39.25
CA LYS A 737 18.57 -4.51 39.94
C LYS A 737 19.23 -5.80 39.46
N SER A 738 19.24 -6.79 40.34
CA SER A 738 19.96 -8.06 40.17
C SER A 738 19.68 -8.72 38.83
N TRP A 739 20.65 -9.51 38.39
CA TRP A 739 20.48 -10.38 37.26
C TRP A 739 19.40 -11.43 37.60
N ASP A 740 18.49 -11.74 36.67
CA ASP A 740 17.45 -12.75 36.90
C ASP A 740 17.83 -14.03 36.18
N ILE A 741 17.39 -15.16 36.72
CA ILE A 741 17.59 -16.48 36.12
C ILE A 741 16.30 -16.86 35.40
N ASN A 742 16.39 -17.11 34.10
CA ASN A 742 15.32 -17.70 33.30
C ASN A 742 15.88 -18.90 32.55
N LYS A 743 15.30 -20.10 32.77
CA LYS A 743 15.76 -21.37 32.16
C LYS A 743 17.28 -21.57 32.24
N ASP A 744 17.83 -21.40 33.45
CA ASP A 744 19.28 -21.50 33.74
C ASP A 744 20.18 -20.47 33.00
N VAL A 745 19.59 -19.44 32.39
CA VAL A 745 20.31 -18.33 31.78
C VAL A 745 20.17 -17.08 32.64
N LEU A 746 21.31 -16.46 32.92
CA LEU A 746 21.37 -15.23 33.70
C LEU A 746 21.19 -14.02 32.75
N ILE A 747 20.08 -13.30 32.90
CA ILE A 747 19.71 -12.19 31.99
C ILE A 747 20.30 -10.86 32.50
N PRO A 748 21.11 -10.15 31.68
CA PRO A 748 21.65 -8.85 32.04
C PRO A 748 20.54 -7.83 32.35
N PRO A 749 20.68 -7.03 33.42
CA PRO A 749 19.74 -5.95 33.72
C PRO A 749 19.57 -4.95 32.58
N ARG A 750 20.63 -4.69 31.80
CA ARG A 750 20.59 -3.90 30.57
C ARG A 750 19.61 -4.48 29.55
N ARG A 751 19.74 -5.78 29.25
CA ARG A 751 18.89 -6.52 28.30
C ARG A 751 17.42 -6.51 28.70
N LYS A 752 17.10 -6.69 30.00
CA LYS A 752 15.71 -6.64 30.50
C LYS A 752 15.04 -5.30 30.21
N ASN A 753 15.82 -4.23 30.26
CA ASN A 753 15.36 -2.85 30.09
C ASN A 753 15.66 -2.29 28.70
N LEU A 754 16.06 -3.14 27.75
CA LEU A 754 16.38 -2.74 26.38
C LEU A 754 15.15 -2.09 25.73
N PHE A 755 15.34 -0.91 25.14
CA PHE A 755 14.27 -0.17 24.49
C PHE A 755 13.92 -0.75 23.10
N LEU A 756 13.19 -1.87 23.07
CA LEU A 756 12.70 -2.49 21.83
C LEU A 756 11.36 -3.23 22.06
N TYR A 757 10.27 -2.48 22.11
CA TYR A 757 8.91 -3.02 22.30
C TYR A 757 8.05 -2.89 21.04
N ILE A 758 7.55 -4.02 20.53
CA ILE A 758 6.61 -4.03 19.40
C ILE A 758 5.18 -4.23 19.92
N ASP A 759 4.37 -3.18 19.80
CA ASP A 759 2.94 -3.22 20.11
C ASP A 759 2.20 -4.18 19.15
N PRO A 760 1.54 -5.24 19.66
CA PRO A 760 0.80 -6.20 18.84
C PRO A 760 -0.25 -5.54 17.91
N SER A 761 -0.87 -4.44 18.33
CA SER A 761 -1.87 -3.72 17.53
C SER A 761 -1.27 -3.05 16.28
N LYS A 762 0.05 -2.86 16.25
CA LYS A 762 0.78 -2.22 15.14
C LYS A 762 1.38 -3.21 14.15
N ILE A 763 1.29 -4.52 14.40
CA ILE A 763 1.85 -5.57 13.52
C ILE A 763 1.33 -5.40 12.07
N CYS A 764 0.01 -5.27 11.89
CA CYS A 764 -0.57 -5.08 10.56
C CYS A 764 -0.08 -3.80 9.88
N LYS A 765 0.18 -2.73 10.65
CA LYS A 765 0.71 -1.47 10.12
C LYS A 765 2.15 -1.64 9.64
N TYR A 766 3.01 -2.25 10.46
CA TYR A 766 4.41 -2.50 10.12
C TYR A 766 4.57 -3.49 8.97
N LYS A 767 3.66 -4.47 8.84
CA LYS A 767 3.65 -5.41 7.71
C LYS A 767 3.28 -4.73 6.38
N LYS A 768 2.36 -3.74 6.41
CA LYS A 768 1.96 -2.97 5.21
C LYS A 768 2.96 -1.88 4.83
N ASP A 769 3.77 -1.40 5.78
CA ASP A 769 4.74 -0.32 5.59
C ASP A 769 6.13 -0.71 6.12
N PRO A 770 6.96 -1.39 5.29
CA PRO A 770 8.31 -1.80 5.68
C PRO A 770 9.24 -0.64 6.04
N LYS A 771 9.03 0.55 5.43
CA LYS A 771 9.84 1.75 5.72
C LYS A 771 9.57 2.19 7.16
N LEU A 772 8.30 2.30 7.54
CA LEU A 772 7.90 2.63 8.91
C LEU A 772 8.43 1.64 9.94
N PHE A 773 8.51 0.35 9.61
CA PHE A 773 9.09 -0.66 10.49
C PHE A 773 10.60 -0.45 10.69
N LYS A 774 11.37 -0.29 9.61
CA LYS A 774 12.82 0.01 9.68
C LYS A 774 13.09 1.25 10.54
N ASP A 775 12.37 2.31 10.23
CA ASP A 775 12.41 3.59 10.90
C ASP A 775 12.14 3.48 12.42
N PHE A 776 11.17 2.65 12.81
CA PHE A 776 10.89 2.37 14.23
C PHE A 776 12.06 1.65 14.92
N ILE A 777 12.67 0.66 14.27
CA ILE A 777 13.82 -0.08 14.82
C ILE A 777 15.01 0.86 15.02
N TYR A 778 15.32 1.71 14.03
CA TYR A 778 16.41 2.69 14.14
C TYR A 778 16.18 3.70 15.27
N SER A 779 14.95 4.23 15.38
CA SER A 779 14.60 5.16 16.45
C SER A 779 14.68 4.49 17.83
N SER A 780 14.28 3.21 17.93
CA SER A 780 14.39 2.44 19.16
C SER A 780 15.84 2.25 19.60
N ALA A 781 16.73 1.93 18.66
CA ALA A 781 18.17 1.80 18.92
C ALA A 781 18.81 3.14 19.33
N PHE A 782 18.42 4.24 18.69
CA PHE A 782 18.82 5.60 19.10
C PHE A 782 18.41 5.89 20.56
N THR A 783 17.15 5.66 20.91
CA THR A 783 16.61 5.94 22.26
C THR A 783 17.20 5.02 23.32
N GLU A 784 17.56 3.78 22.98
CA GLU A 784 18.29 2.91 23.90
C GLU A 784 19.60 3.58 24.37
N VAL A 785 20.33 4.25 23.48
CA VAL A 785 21.57 4.94 23.86
C VAL A 785 21.33 6.16 24.76
N GLU A 786 20.28 6.93 24.48
CA GLU A 786 19.86 8.04 25.38
C GLU A 786 19.57 7.53 26.79
N ARG A 787 18.90 6.38 26.89
CA ARG A 787 18.60 5.69 28.16
C ARG A 787 19.88 5.21 28.84
N LEU A 788 20.77 4.52 28.12
CA LEU A 788 22.05 4.03 28.66
C LEU A 788 22.89 5.17 29.23
N LYS A 789 22.92 6.34 28.58
CA LYS A 789 23.60 7.51 29.14
C LYS A 789 23.00 7.95 30.47
N LYS A 790 21.66 8.07 30.57
CA LYS A 790 21.01 8.45 31.83
C LYS A 790 21.39 7.49 32.97
N VAL A 791 21.56 6.21 32.66
CA VAL A 791 21.92 5.16 33.64
C VAL A 791 23.39 5.20 34.05
N TYR A 792 24.32 5.30 33.10
CA TYR A 792 25.76 5.22 33.37
C TYR A 792 26.44 6.59 33.57
N GLY A 793 25.71 7.70 33.40
CA GLY A 793 26.20 9.06 33.62
C GLY A 793 27.23 9.52 32.59
N GLU A 794 28.22 10.32 33.02
CA GLU A 794 29.29 10.84 32.15
C GLU A 794 30.39 9.81 31.83
N ALA A 795 30.27 8.56 32.32
CA ALA A 795 31.22 7.49 32.06
C ALA A 795 31.09 6.97 30.61
N LYS A 796 31.61 7.76 29.66
CA LYS A 796 31.59 7.53 28.19
C LYS A 796 31.95 6.09 27.81
N THR A 797 32.96 5.50 28.44
CA THR A 797 33.41 4.12 28.18
C THR A 797 32.38 3.07 28.58
N LYS A 798 31.69 3.25 29.71
CA LYS A 798 30.61 2.34 30.15
C LYS A 798 29.43 2.41 29.20
N VAL A 799 29.06 3.60 28.74
CA VAL A 799 27.99 3.79 27.74
C VAL A 799 28.35 3.13 26.42
N ALA A 800 29.56 3.33 25.90
CA ALA A 800 30.01 2.72 24.64
C ALA A 800 30.03 1.18 24.70
N ASN A 801 30.49 0.59 25.80
CA ASN A 801 30.46 -0.87 25.97
C ASN A 801 29.02 -1.40 26.09
N ALA A 802 28.17 -0.76 26.89
CA ALA A 802 26.76 -1.13 27.02
C ALA A 802 26.00 -0.99 25.68
N MET A 803 26.37 -0.02 24.85
CA MET A 803 25.85 0.17 23.51
C MET A 803 26.21 -1.02 22.60
N LYS A 804 27.44 -1.53 22.64
CA LYS A 804 27.87 -2.72 21.87
C LYS A 804 27.07 -3.97 22.26
N TYR A 805 26.88 -4.21 23.56
CA TYR A 805 26.07 -5.34 24.03
C TYR A 805 24.59 -5.18 23.62
N SER A 806 24.04 -3.97 23.68
CA SER A 806 22.67 -3.68 23.28
C SER A 806 22.45 -3.84 21.78
N PHE A 807 23.42 -3.42 20.96
CA PHE A 807 23.39 -3.66 19.52
C PHE A 807 23.29 -5.15 19.19
N ALA A 808 24.15 -5.98 19.81
CA ALA A 808 24.14 -7.41 19.58
C ALA A 808 22.85 -8.08 20.08
N ASP A 809 22.30 -7.63 21.21
CA ASP A 809 21.02 -8.13 21.72
C ASP A 809 19.84 -7.71 20.84
N ILE A 810 19.82 -6.49 20.31
CA ILE A 810 18.85 -6.08 19.28
C ILE A 810 18.96 -7.02 18.08
N GLY A 811 20.18 -7.34 17.65
CA GLY A 811 20.43 -8.34 16.61
C GLY A 811 19.84 -9.71 16.93
N ASN A 812 20.03 -10.23 18.14
CA ASN A 812 19.46 -11.50 18.53
C ASN A 812 17.92 -11.48 18.61
N ILE A 813 17.34 -10.39 19.13
CA ILE A 813 15.88 -10.21 19.16
C ILE A 813 15.33 -10.17 17.74
N ILE A 814 16.02 -9.48 16.82
CA ILE A 814 15.60 -9.38 15.42
C ILE A 814 15.82 -10.69 14.68
N LYS A 815 16.86 -11.48 14.95
CA LYS A 815 17.13 -12.78 14.31
C LYS A 815 16.31 -13.94 14.88
N GLY A 816 15.79 -13.81 16.10
CA GLY A 816 14.96 -14.84 16.74
C GLY A 816 15.73 -15.90 17.50
N ASP A 817 16.98 -15.60 17.84
CA ASP A 817 17.88 -16.45 18.61
C ASP A 817 18.24 -15.80 19.97
N ASP A 818 17.44 -14.82 20.42
CA ASP A 818 17.53 -14.23 21.75
C ASP A 818 17.03 -15.22 22.82
N MET A 819 17.84 -15.43 23.86
CA MET A 819 17.57 -16.39 24.93
C MET A 819 16.57 -15.86 25.98
N MET A 820 16.19 -14.57 25.93
CA MET A 820 15.14 -14.02 26.78
C MET A 820 13.81 -14.07 26.04
N GLU A 821 12.94 -15.00 26.42
CA GLU A 821 11.58 -15.09 25.85
C GLU A 821 10.84 -13.75 26.02
N ASN A 822 10.48 -13.14 24.90
CA ASN A 822 9.78 -11.86 24.88
C ASN A 822 8.88 -11.74 23.65
N ASN A 823 7.74 -11.08 23.83
CA ASN A 823 6.77 -10.86 22.76
C ASN A 823 7.32 -10.04 21.59
N SER A 824 8.38 -9.22 21.79
CA SER A 824 8.93 -8.39 20.72
C SER A 824 9.56 -9.23 19.62
N SER A 825 10.32 -10.27 19.96
CA SER A 825 10.95 -11.16 18.97
C SER A 825 9.89 -11.88 18.13
N ASP A 826 8.85 -12.43 18.77
CA ASP A 826 7.74 -13.09 18.11
C ASP A 826 6.96 -12.13 17.21
N ASN A 827 6.71 -10.91 17.68
CA ASN A 827 6.01 -9.89 16.91
C ASN A 827 6.83 -9.45 15.69
N ILE A 828 8.16 -9.37 15.80
CA ILE A 828 9.05 -9.11 14.65
C ILE A 828 8.97 -10.26 13.64
N GLY A 829 8.96 -11.51 14.09
CA GLY A 829 8.74 -12.68 13.22
C GLY A 829 7.42 -12.59 12.45
N LYS A 830 6.33 -12.18 13.12
CA LYS A 830 5.01 -11.94 12.48
C LYS A 830 5.03 -10.82 11.44
N ILE A 831 5.84 -9.77 11.66
CA ILE A 831 5.99 -8.64 10.72
C ILE A 831 6.79 -9.05 9.50
N LEU A 832 7.92 -9.74 9.70
CA LEU A 832 8.84 -10.16 8.63
C LEU A 832 8.38 -11.43 7.88
N GLY A 833 7.34 -12.10 8.38
CA GLY A 833 6.64 -13.16 7.68
C GLY A 833 7.34 -14.51 7.77
N ASP A 834 7.75 -14.89 8.99
CA ASP A 834 8.27 -16.22 9.30
C ASP A 834 7.17 -17.29 9.29
N THR A 835 7.56 -18.50 8.92
CA THR A 835 6.81 -19.74 9.17
C THR A 835 7.54 -20.54 10.25
N ASP A 836 6.79 -21.25 11.10
CA ASP A 836 7.32 -21.97 12.27
C ASP A 836 8.63 -22.72 11.98
N GLY A 837 9.75 -22.19 12.51
CA GLY A 837 11.07 -22.81 12.47
C GLY A 837 12.09 -22.25 11.45
N GLN A 838 11.76 -21.26 10.61
CA GLN A 838 12.71 -20.67 9.64
C GLN A 838 12.97 -19.18 9.87
N ASN A 839 14.15 -18.85 10.42
CA ASN A 839 14.58 -17.47 10.72
C ASN A 839 15.41 -16.79 9.59
N GLU A 840 15.45 -17.36 8.38
CA GLU A 840 16.33 -16.86 7.30
C GLU A 840 16.00 -15.43 6.86
N LYS A 841 14.71 -15.10 6.74
CA LYS A 841 14.26 -13.75 6.37
C LYS A 841 14.71 -12.70 7.38
N ARG A 842 14.71 -13.06 8.66
CA ARG A 842 15.14 -12.19 9.76
C ARG A 842 16.64 -11.96 9.78
N LYS A 843 17.42 -13.00 9.46
CA LYS A 843 18.87 -12.89 9.27
C LYS A 843 19.20 -11.97 8.10
N ALA A 844 18.58 -12.20 6.94
CA ALA A 844 18.75 -11.34 5.77
C ALA A 844 18.33 -9.88 6.04
N TRP A 845 17.22 -9.68 6.76
CA TRP A 845 16.80 -8.34 7.18
C TRP A 845 17.84 -7.71 8.12
N TRP A 846 18.32 -8.43 9.12
CA TRP A 846 19.34 -7.91 10.02
C TRP A 846 20.62 -7.50 9.26
N ASP A 847 21.12 -8.34 8.35
CA ASP A 847 22.32 -8.04 7.58
C ASP A 847 22.18 -6.77 6.72
N MET A 848 20.98 -6.50 6.20
CA MET A 848 20.69 -5.29 5.41
C MET A 848 20.44 -4.03 6.25
N ASN A 849 20.29 -4.13 7.58
CA ASN A 849 19.91 -3.00 8.42
C ASN A 849 20.87 -2.77 9.62
N LYS A 850 21.74 -3.72 9.96
CA LYS A 850 22.65 -3.64 11.13
C LYS A 850 23.57 -2.41 11.10
N TYR A 851 24.07 -2.00 9.94
CA TYR A 851 24.90 -0.80 9.81
C TYR A 851 24.10 0.48 10.07
N HIS A 852 22.85 0.56 9.62
CA HIS A 852 21.95 1.67 9.92
C HIS A 852 21.55 1.72 11.40
N ILE A 853 21.33 0.55 12.01
CA ILE A 853 21.07 0.45 13.46
C ILE A 853 22.28 0.97 14.24
N TRP A 854 23.49 0.54 13.90
CA TRP A 854 24.70 1.05 14.55
C TRP A 854 24.90 2.56 14.35
N GLU A 855 24.69 3.07 13.13
CA GLU A 855 24.73 4.51 12.83
C GLU A 855 23.72 5.30 13.68
N SER A 856 22.50 4.76 13.86
CA SER A 856 21.48 5.38 14.72
C SER A 856 21.88 5.40 16.20
N MET A 857 22.54 4.34 16.69
CA MET A 857 23.07 4.29 18.06
C MET A 857 24.20 5.30 18.27
N LEU A 858 25.10 5.44 17.30
CA LEU A 858 26.18 6.44 17.33
C LEU A 858 25.62 7.88 17.32
N CYS A 859 24.57 8.12 16.54
CA CYS A 859 23.83 9.38 16.59
C CYS A 859 23.25 9.67 17.98
N GLY A 860 22.63 8.66 18.61
CA GLY A 860 22.14 8.77 20.00
C GLY A 860 23.26 9.06 20.99
N TYR A 861 24.42 8.43 20.83
CA TYR A 861 25.60 8.65 21.66
C TYR A 861 26.13 10.10 21.52
N ARG A 862 26.15 10.63 20.28
CA ARG A 862 26.56 12.01 20.00
C ARG A 862 25.61 13.04 20.60
N GLU A 863 24.30 12.93 20.37
CA GLU A 863 23.31 13.88 20.90
C GLU A 863 23.27 13.86 22.43
N ALA A 864 23.48 12.69 22.99
CA ALA A 864 23.69 12.53 24.40
C ALA A 864 25.09 13.06 24.83
N GLY A 865 25.75 13.97 24.12
CA GLY A 865 26.98 14.65 24.58
C GLY A 865 28.18 13.72 24.82
N GLY A 866 28.20 12.52 24.22
CA GLY A 866 29.37 11.63 24.22
C GLY A 866 30.63 12.27 23.62
N TYR A 867 30.44 13.32 22.80
CA TYR A 867 31.49 14.12 22.19
C TYR A 867 31.33 15.61 22.60
N LYS A 868 31.82 16.01 23.77
CA LYS A 868 32.06 17.43 24.06
C LYS A 868 33.47 17.82 23.61
N GLU A 869 33.56 19.01 23.03
CA GLU A 869 34.63 19.67 22.26
C GLU A 869 36.07 19.69 22.82
N THR A 870 36.39 19.01 23.92
CA THR A 870 37.79 18.96 24.40
C THR A 870 38.51 17.77 23.78
N VAL A 871 39.25 18.04 22.70
CA VAL A 871 40.48 17.37 22.20
C VAL A 871 40.78 15.98 22.81
N GLU A 872 39.83 15.04 22.76
CA GLU A 872 40.11 13.64 23.02
C GLU A 872 40.85 13.15 21.77
N LYS A 873 42.09 12.69 21.96
CA LYS A 873 42.97 12.22 20.88
C LYS A 873 42.17 11.31 19.94
N LEU A 874 42.17 11.67 18.65
CA LEU A 874 41.46 11.00 17.56
C LEU A 874 41.60 9.47 17.57
N SER A 875 42.70 8.94 18.13
CA SER A 875 42.98 7.50 18.28
C SER A 875 42.08 6.78 19.30
N GLU A 876 41.81 7.36 20.47
CA GLU A 876 40.90 6.74 21.46
C GLU A 876 39.44 6.84 21.03
N LYS A 877 39.11 7.87 20.24
CA LYS A 877 37.80 8.07 19.62
C LYS A 877 37.50 7.01 18.55
N LYS A 878 38.50 6.69 17.71
CA LYS A 878 38.44 5.70 16.62
C LYS A 878 38.25 4.26 17.09
N GLN A 879 38.82 3.89 18.24
CA GLN A 879 38.82 2.51 18.74
C GLN A 879 37.56 2.14 19.56
N LYS A 880 36.86 3.12 20.13
CA LYS A 880 35.70 2.89 21.03
C LYS A 880 34.36 2.75 20.29
N CYS A 881 34.23 3.36 19.11
CA CYS A 881 32.99 3.43 18.32
C CYS A 881 33.06 2.72 16.95
N THR A 882 34.03 1.82 16.76
CA THR A 882 34.10 0.94 15.58
C THR A 882 32.86 0.05 15.51
N PHE A 883 32.44 -0.33 14.30
CA PHE A 883 31.36 -1.30 14.10
C PHE A 883 31.68 -2.58 14.90
N PRO A 884 30.77 -3.06 15.75
CA PRO A 884 31.08 -4.14 16.69
C PRO A 884 31.12 -5.50 15.98
N ASP A 885 32.21 -6.23 16.16
CA ASP A 885 32.40 -7.62 15.72
C ASP A 885 31.80 -8.65 16.71
N ILE A 886 31.25 -8.16 17.82
CA ILE A 886 30.76 -8.96 18.95
C ILE A 886 29.56 -9.84 18.59
N GLU A 887 28.89 -9.59 17.46
CA GLU A 887 27.75 -10.39 17.02
C GLU A 887 28.08 -11.85 16.71
N SER A 888 29.34 -12.12 16.33
CA SER A 888 29.86 -13.45 16.09
C SER A 888 29.97 -14.27 17.39
N VAL A 889 30.01 -13.61 18.54
CA VAL A 889 30.09 -14.25 19.86
C VAL A 889 28.69 -14.70 20.29
N PRO A 890 28.48 -15.98 20.65
CA PRO A 890 27.21 -16.48 21.19
C PRO A 890 26.67 -15.59 22.32
N GLN A 891 25.36 -15.33 22.32
CA GLN A 891 24.74 -14.38 23.24
C GLN A 891 25.04 -14.69 24.71
N PHE A 892 25.04 -15.97 25.10
CA PHE A 892 25.40 -16.39 26.45
C PHE A 892 26.79 -15.94 26.87
N LEU A 893 27.79 -16.13 25.99
CA LEU A 893 29.17 -15.75 26.28
C LEU A 893 29.31 -14.22 26.41
N ARG A 894 28.54 -13.44 25.65
CA ARG A 894 28.51 -11.98 25.79
C ARG A 894 27.89 -11.55 27.12
N TRP A 895 26.78 -12.17 27.52
CA TRP A 895 26.15 -11.89 28.81
C TRP A 895 27.05 -12.31 29.98
N PHE A 896 27.78 -13.41 29.85
CA PHE A 896 28.74 -13.85 30.87
C PHE A 896 29.95 -12.91 30.97
N GLN A 897 30.41 -12.38 29.84
CA GLN A 897 31.41 -11.32 29.80
C GLN A 897 30.90 -10.04 30.48
N GLU A 898 29.71 -9.55 30.10
CA GLU A 898 29.08 -8.37 30.70
C GLU A 898 28.88 -8.56 32.22
N TRP A 899 28.52 -9.77 32.66
CA TRP A 899 28.40 -10.11 34.08
C TRP A 899 29.73 -9.94 34.81
N THR A 900 30.80 -10.45 34.23
CA THR A 900 32.13 -10.42 34.86
C THR A 900 32.67 -8.99 34.94
N GLU A 901 32.51 -8.20 33.87
CA GLU A 901 32.91 -6.79 33.85
C GLU A 901 32.19 -5.99 34.96
N ASN A 902 30.87 -6.19 35.10
CA ASN A 902 30.08 -5.56 36.16
C ASN A 902 30.48 -6.06 37.55
N PHE A 903 30.72 -7.37 37.68
CA PHE A 903 31.13 -7.98 38.93
C PHE A 903 32.46 -7.38 39.42
N CYS A 904 33.49 -7.39 38.57
CA CYS A 904 34.82 -6.87 38.90
C CYS A 904 34.79 -5.38 39.22
N THR A 905 34.07 -4.59 38.43
CA THR A 905 33.93 -3.15 38.68
C THR A 905 33.29 -2.89 40.04
N LYS A 906 32.18 -3.57 40.35
CA LYS A 906 31.46 -3.30 41.60
C LYS A 906 32.15 -3.88 42.83
N ARG A 907 32.82 -5.04 42.70
CA ARG A 907 33.67 -5.57 43.77
C ARG A 907 34.78 -4.58 44.11
N LYS A 908 35.44 -4.00 43.10
CA LYS A 908 36.49 -3.00 43.30
C LYS A 908 35.97 -1.76 44.03
N GLU A 909 34.84 -1.20 43.58
CA GLU A 909 34.20 -0.05 44.26
C GLU A 909 33.89 -0.34 45.74
N LEU A 910 33.27 -1.49 46.03
CA LEU A 910 32.94 -1.87 47.42
C LEU A 910 34.19 -2.15 48.25
N TYR A 911 35.26 -2.66 47.63
CA TYR A 911 36.53 -2.87 48.31
C TYR A 911 37.23 -1.53 48.61
N GLU A 912 37.23 -0.57 47.69
CA GLU A 912 37.72 0.78 47.92
C GLU A 912 36.95 1.48 49.06
N ASP A 913 35.64 1.27 49.14
CA ASP A 913 34.81 1.75 50.27
C ASP A 913 35.26 1.12 51.60
N VAL A 914 35.50 -0.20 51.63
CA VAL A 914 36.06 -0.90 52.80
C VAL A 914 37.41 -0.30 53.17
N GLN A 915 38.32 -0.13 52.21
CA GLN A 915 39.65 0.43 52.45
C GLN A 915 39.57 1.83 53.06
N LYS A 916 38.71 2.70 52.51
CA LYS A 916 38.55 4.09 52.95
C LYS A 916 37.92 4.19 54.34
N ILE A 917 36.83 3.46 54.58
CA ILE A 917 36.04 3.54 55.82
C ILE A 917 36.73 2.78 56.96
N CYS A 918 37.28 1.59 56.67
CA CYS A 918 37.91 0.73 57.68
C CYS A 918 39.41 1.02 57.89
N ALA A 919 40.01 2.00 57.21
CA ALA A 919 41.43 2.35 57.34
C ALA A 919 41.88 2.49 58.81
N SER A 920 41.06 3.18 59.61
CA SER A 920 41.30 3.49 61.03
C SER A 920 40.37 2.74 62.00
N ALA A 921 39.69 1.68 61.54
CA ALA A 921 38.93 0.80 62.41
C ALA A 921 39.84 -0.23 63.08
N GLU A 922 39.56 -0.56 64.33
CA GLU A 922 40.26 -1.55 65.14
C GLU A 922 39.31 -2.70 65.52
N CYS A 923 39.82 -3.93 65.37
CA CYS A 923 39.12 -5.13 65.81
C CYS A 923 39.54 -5.45 67.25
N ASN A 924 38.57 -5.48 68.15
CA ASN A 924 38.77 -5.97 69.51
C ASN A 924 38.63 -7.49 69.53
N THR A 925 39.77 -8.18 69.56
CA THR A 925 39.86 -9.65 69.59
C THR A 925 39.33 -10.28 70.88
N SER A 926 39.12 -9.49 71.95
CA SER A 926 38.60 -9.99 73.23
C SER A 926 37.09 -10.25 73.20
N ASN A 927 36.36 -9.56 72.32
CA ASN A 927 34.90 -9.71 72.18
C ASN A 927 34.42 -9.84 70.72
N GLY A 928 35.34 -9.82 69.75
CA GLY A 928 35.06 -9.92 68.32
C GLY A 928 34.28 -8.73 67.75
N SER A 929 34.40 -7.54 68.36
CA SER A 929 33.72 -6.32 67.90
C SER A 929 34.67 -5.35 67.18
N VAL A 930 34.17 -4.69 66.14
CA VAL A 930 34.86 -3.61 65.42
C VAL A 930 34.38 -2.28 65.98
N ASP A 931 35.31 -1.42 66.38
CA ASP A 931 35.07 -0.12 67.04
C ASP A 931 34.25 0.88 66.20
N LYS A 932 34.22 0.70 64.88
CA LYS A 932 33.46 1.54 63.94
C LYS A 932 32.30 0.79 63.30
N ALA A 933 31.08 1.13 63.70
CA ALA A 933 29.85 0.56 63.14
C ALA A 933 29.73 0.74 61.61
N GLU A 934 30.25 1.84 61.07
CA GLU A 934 30.27 2.10 59.61
C GLU A 934 31.19 1.12 58.86
N CYS A 935 32.30 0.71 59.48
CA CYS A 935 33.17 -0.33 58.93
C CYS A 935 32.45 -1.69 58.92
N THR A 936 31.79 -2.07 60.02
CA THR A 936 30.99 -3.30 60.09
C THR A 936 29.92 -3.33 59.01
N LYS A 937 29.19 -2.22 58.80
CA LYS A 937 28.16 -2.11 57.76
C LYS A 937 28.75 -2.30 56.36
N THR A 938 29.90 -1.69 56.08
CA THR A 938 30.57 -1.76 54.77
C THR A 938 31.12 -3.16 54.50
N CYS A 939 31.73 -3.80 55.50
CA CYS A 939 32.16 -5.21 55.44
C CYS A 939 30.98 -6.16 55.16
N VAL A 940 29.83 -5.97 55.83
CA VAL A 940 28.62 -6.78 55.60
C VAL A 940 28.08 -6.56 54.18
N ASN A 941 28.06 -5.32 53.70
CA ASN A 941 27.63 -5.01 52.34
C ASN A 941 28.51 -5.72 51.27
N TYR A 942 29.83 -5.68 51.44
CA TYR A 942 30.76 -6.40 50.57
C TYR A 942 30.51 -7.91 50.58
N LYS A 943 30.40 -8.49 51.79
CA LYS A 943 30.15 -9.93 51.98
C LYS A 943 28.88 -10.39 51.29
N ASN A 944 27.77 -9.67 51.50
CA ASN A 944 26.48 -9.98 50.90
C ASN A 944 26.53 -9.90 49.38
N TYR A 945 27.25 -8.92 48.83
CA TYR A 945 27.46 -8.79 47.39
C TYR A 945 28.20 -9.98 46.80
N VAL A 946 29.36 -10.36 47.36
CA VAL A 946 30.17 -11.49 46.86
C VAL A 946 29.42 -12.82 46.97
N LEU A 947 28.73 -13.08 48.08
CA LEU A 947 27.94 -14.31 48.25
C LEU A 947 26.79 -14.43 47.25
N THR A 948 26.11 -13.33 46.94
CA THR A 948 25.05 -13.32 45.92
C THR A 948 25.62 -13.65 44.55
N LYS A 949 26.76 -13.05 44.21
CA LYS A 949 27.42 -13.22 42.92
C LYS A 949 28.03 -14.62 42.72
N LYS A 950 28.33 -15.33 43.81
CA LYS A 950 28.73 -16.74 43.76
C LYS A 950 27.71 -17.62 43.09
N THR A 951 26.47 -17.51 43.54
CA THR A 951 25.37 -18.32 43.03
C THR A 951 25.16 -18.05 41.54
N GLU A 952 25.21 -16.77 41.15
CA GLU A 952 25.13 -16.35 39.74
C GLU A 952 26.30 -16.88 38.89
N TYR A 953 27.52 -16.90 39.43
CA TYR A 953 28.70 -17.45 38.75
C TYR A 953 28.63 -18.96 38.57
N GLU A 954 28.26 -19.71 39.62
CA GLU A 954 28.17 -21.18 39.57
C GLU A 954 27.17 -21.65 38.50
N ILE A 955 26.04 -20.94 38.35
CA ILE A 955 25.04 -21.20 37.31
C ILE A 955 25.63 -20.96 35.91
N GLN A 956 26.25 -19.81 35.68
CA GLN A 956 26.85 -19.49 34.38
C GLN A 956 28.01 -20.43 34.05
N LYS A 957 28.88 -20.75 35.02
CA LYS A 957 29.97 -21.70 34.86
C LYS A 957 29.45 -23.07 34.45
N LYS A 958 28.41 -23.59 35.12
CA LYS A 958 27.81 -24.88 34.77
C LYS A 958 27.33 -24.90 33.32
N LYS A 959 26.67 -23.83 32.86
CA LYS A 959 26.22 -23.71 31.46
C LYS A 959 27.40 -23.61 30.48
N TYR A 960 28.44 -22.83 30.80
CA TYR A 960 29.68 -22.76 30.03
C TYR A 960 30.34 -24.13 29.88
N ASP A 961 30.54 -24.84 30.99
CA ASP A 961 31.19 -26.15 31.03
C ASP A 961 30.40 -27.20 30.23
N THR A 962 29.07 -27.09 30.21
CA THR A 962 28.18 -28.02 29.51
C THR A 962 28.11 -27.75 28.00
N GLU A 963 28.00 -26.48 27.59
CA GLU A 963 27.65 -26.13 26.20
C GLU A 963 28.84 -25.58 25.38
N PHE A 964 29.85 -24.99 26.02
CA PHE A 964 30.88 -24.19 25.33
C PHE A 964 32.31 -24.70 25.50
N LYS A 965 32.63 -25.38 26.59
CA LYS A 965 33.99 -25.86 26.90
C LYS A 965 34.55 -26.82 25.83
N ASN A 966 33.73 -27.72 25.29
CA ASN A 966 34.20 -28.76 24.36
C ASN A 966 33.92 -28.44 22.87
N GLN A 967 33.24 -27.34 22.53
CA GLN A 967 32.77 -27.06 21.16
C GLN A 967 33.71 -26.20 20.30
N ASN A 968 34.70 -25.51 20.89
CA ASN A 968 35.44 -24.42 20.21
C ASN A 968 36.97 -24.60 20.16
N SER A 969 37.50 -25.82 20.33
CA SER A 969 38.96 -26.06 20.47
C SER A 969 39.62 -25.25 21.61
N ASN A 970 38.82 -24.73 22.54
CA ASN A 970 39.26 -24.00 23.71
C ASN A 970 39.12 -24.93 24.92
N ASP A 971 40.16 -25.71 25.23
CA ASP A 971 40.27 -26.51 26.47
C ASP A 971 40.38 -25.63 27.75
N LYS A 972 39.95 -24.37 27.67
CA LYS A 972 40.08 -23.37 28.74
C LYS A 972 38.89 -23.47 29.68
N ASP A 973 39.18 -23.41 30.98
CA ASP A 973 38.13 -23.27 31.98
C ASP A 973 37.48 -21.88 31.90
N ALA A 974 36.24 -21.76 32.40
CA ALA A 974 35.48 -20.51 32.36
C ALA A 974 36.27 -19.26 32.84
N PRO A 975 37.07 -19.30 33.93
CA PRO A 975 37.90 -18.16 34.34
C PRO A 975 38.92 -17.73 33.27
N ASP A 976 39.60 -18.68 32.64
CA ASP A 976 40.65 -18.43 31.65
C ASP A 976 40.05 -17.88 30.36
N TYR A 977 38.93 -18.45 29.91
CA TYR A 977 38.19 -17.93 28.75
C TYR A 977 37.79 -16.46 28.94
N ILE A 978 37.22 -16.12 30.09
CA ILE A 978 36.77 -14.76 30.38
C ILE A 978 37.96 -13.80 30.53
N LYS A 979 39.05 -14.24 31.16
CA LYS A 979 40.30 -13.47 31.26
C LYS A 979 40.80 -13.03 29.89
N ASP A 980 40.87 -13.98 28.96
CA ASP A 980 41.35 -13.71 27.60
C ASP A 980 40.44 -12.76 26.81
N LYS A 981 39.12 -12.87 26.99
CA LYS A 981 38.14 -12.06 26.25
C LYS A 981 37.94 -10.64 26.78
N CYS A 982 38.24 -10.40 28.05
CA CYS A 982 38.07 -9.09 28.68
C CYS A 982 39.30 -8.16 28.64
N ASN A 983 40.40 -8.51 27.95
CA ASN A 983 41.63 -7.70 27.89
C ASN A 983 42.09 -7.20 29.28
N ASN A 984 42.16 -8.10 30.27
CA ASN A 984 42.53 -7.86 31.67
C ASN A 984 41.50 -7.10 32.55
N ASN A 985 40.40 -6.57 31.99
CA ASN A 985 39.35 -5.92 32.81
C ASN A 985 38.57 -6.90 33.72
N CYS A 986 38.66 -8.19 33.43
CA CYS A 986 38.02 -9.27 34.19
C CYS A 986 39.03 -10.08 35.04
N ASP A 987 40.26 -9.60 35.20
CA ASP A 987 41.33 -10.28 35.95
C ASP A 987 40.92 -10.69 37.37
N CYS A 988 40.00 -9.91 37.96
CA CYS A 988 39.49 -10.18 39.29
C CYS A 988 38.87 -11.59 39.44
N ILE A 989 38.42 -12.20 38.33
CA ILE A 989 37.84 -13.55 38.30
C ILE A 989 38.90 -14.66 38.35
N SER A 990 40.08 -14.42 37.77
CA SER A 990 41.19 -15.38 37.76
C SER A 990 41.97 -15.33 39.08
N TYR A 991 42.24 -14.14 39.62
CA TYR A 991 43.10 -14.00 40.80
C TYR A 991 42.41 -14.25 42.16
N HIS A 992 41.09 -14.07 42.25
CA HIS A 992 40.41 -14.10 43.54
C HIS A 992 39.27 -15.11 43.61
N ILE A 993 38.96 -15.80 42.53
CA ILE A 993 37.70 -16.53 42.35
C ILE A 993 37.89 -17.96 41.82
N ASP A 994 39.09 -18.33 41.37
CA ASP A 994 39.36 -19.68 40.84
C ASP A 994 39.45 -20.77 41.94
N ASP A 995 39.71 -20.41 43.20
CA ASP A 995 39.76 -21.35 44.31
C ASP A 995 38.36 -21.56 44.97
N LYS A 996 37.96 -22.82 45.16
CA LYS A 996 36.78 -23.23 45.96
C LYS A 996 36.79 -22.63 47.37
N LYS A 997 37.95 -22.29 47.92
CA LYS A 997 38.12 -21.63 49.22
C LYS A 997 37.72 -20.15 49.19
N ASN A 998 38.09 -19.41 48.15
CA ASN A 998 37.88 -17.95 48.08
C ASN A 998 36.41 -17.56 47.96
N TRP A 999 35.58 -18.44 47.38
CA TRP A 999 34.13 -18.26 47.36
C TRP A 999 33.42 -18.66 48.67
N LYS A 1000 34.06 -19.38 49.59
CA LYS A 1000 33.44 -19.77 50.87
C LYS A 1000 33.54 -18.64 51.88
N GLU A 1001 34.69 -17.99 51.93
CA GLU A 1001 34.97 -16.88 52.84
C GLU A 1001 35.09 -15.59 52.02
N PRO A 1002 34.04 -14.74 51.97
CA PRO A 1002 33.97 -13.61 51.04
C PRO A 1002 35.10 -12.59 51.18
N TYR A 1003 35.78 -12.53 52.33
CA TYR A 1003 36.90 -11.62 52.55
C TYR A 1003 38.25 -12.20 52.12
N GLU A 1004 38.33 -13.48 51.73
CA GLU A 1004 39.48 -14.05 51.00
C GLU A 1004 39.61 -13.45 49.59
N THR A 1005 38.56 -12.77 49.10
CA THR A 1005 38.63 -12.00 47.86
C THR A 1005 39.13 -10.57 48.09
N PHE A 1006 39.83 -10.27 49.18
CA PHE A 1006 40.53 -8.99 49.34
C PHE A 1006 41.93 -9.05 48.75
N ASP A 1007 42.43 -7.89 48.32
CA ASP A 1007 43.79 -7.78 47.77
C ASP A 1007 44.84 -7.62 48.90
N ASP A 1008 44.40 -7.25 50.11
CA ASP A 1008 45.23 -7.02 51.30
C ASP A 1008 44.60 -7.66 52.55
N ASP A 1009 45.32 -8.59 53.18
CA ASP A 1009 44.92 -9.30 54.40
C ASP A 1009 44.68 -8.37 55.61
N LYS A 1010 45.22 -7.15 55.60
CA LYS A 1010 45.01 -6.16 56.65
C LYS A 1010 43.53 -5.83 56.87
N PHE A 1011 42.74 -5.78 55.81
CA PHE A 1011 41.31 -5.47 55.90
C PHE A 1011 40.47 -6.72 56.19
N LYS A 1012 40.99 -7.90 55.85
CA LYS A 1012 40.37 -9.19 56.17
C LYS A 1012 40.25 -9.38 57.67
N GLY A 1013 41.33 -9.14 58.43
CA GLY A 1013 41.30 -9.22 59.90
C GLY A 1013 40.41 -8.17 60.59
N LYS A 1014 40.00 -7.11 59.86
CA LYS A 1014 39.04 -6.10 60.36
C LYS A 1014 37.60 -6.50 60.08
N CYS A 1015 37.32 -7.07 58.91
CA CYS A 1015 35.97 -7.52 58.55
C CYS A 1015 35.62 -8.89 59.17
N ASP A 1016 36.58 -9.81 59.30
CA ASP A 1016 36.48 -11.08 60.03
C ASP A 1016 37.13 -10.96 61.40
N CYS A 1017 36.62 -10.05 62.24
CA CYS A 1017 37.12 -9.87 63.61
C CYS A 1017 36.89 -11.16 64.43
N PRO A 1018 37.95 -11.89 64.84
CA PRO A 1018 37.79 -13.20 65.47
C PRO A 1018 37.16 -13.08 66.86
N LYS A 1019 36.20 -13.97 67.16
CA LYS A 1019 35.64 -14.13 68.51
C LYS A 1019 36.49 -15.13 69.30
N PRO A 1020 36.65 -14.97 70.63
CA PRO A 1020 37.29 -15.99 71.45
C PRO A 1020 36.52 -17.32 71.34
N LEU A 1021 37.25 -18.43 71.15
CA LEU A 1021 36.68 -19.76 71.31
C LEU A 1021 36.18 -19.92 72.76
N PRO A 1022 34.97 -20.46 73.00
CA PRO A 1022 34.53 -20.74 74.36
C PRO A 1022 35.51 -21.71 75.01
N LEU A 1023 36.00 -21.35 76.21
CA LEU A 1023 36.79 -22.23 77.06
C LEU A 1023 35.96 -23.48 77.34
N PHE A 1024 36.40 -24.64 76.84
CA PHE A 1024 35.90 -25.93 77.28
C PHE A 1024 36.22 -26.06 78.77
N SER A 1025 35.20 -26.09 79.63
CA SER A 1025 35.37 -26.52 81.02
C SER A 1025 35.38 -28.03 81.05
N ASP A 1026 36.50 -28.62 81.46
CA ASP A 1026 36.58 -30.01 81.86
C ASP A 1026 35.63 -30.25 83.03
N ASN A 1027 34.54 -30.97 82.77
CA ASN A 1027 33.94 -31.85 83.76
C ASN A 1027 33.21 -32.98 83.03
N THR A 1028 33.91 -34.10 82.96
CA THR A 1028 33.39 -35.41 82.61
C THR A 1028 32.66 -35.99 83.83
N SER A 1029 31.33 -35.89 83.85
CA SER A 1029 30.44 -36.95 84.34
C SER A 1029 28.99 -36.64 83.95
N ASP A 1030 28.33 -37.65 83.39
CA ASP A 1030 26.90 -37.77 83.05
C ASP A 1030 26.50 -37.47 81.60
N ILE A 1031 26.63 -38.52 80.78
CA ILE A 1031 25.96 -38.71 79.49
C ILE A 1031 24.56 -39.29 79.76
N LEU A 1032 23.61 -38.94 78.87
CA LEU A 1032 22.35 -39.63 78.50
C LEU A 1032 21.06 -39.06 79.09
N GLN A 1033 20.41 -38.16 78.34
CA GLN A 1033 19.07 -38.39 77.74
C GLN A 1033 18.49 -37.07 77.19
N LYS A 1034 18.32 -36.99 75.86
CA LYS A 1034 17.11 -36.54 75.12
C LYS A 1034 17.47 -36.03 73.73
N ASN A 1035 17.29 -36.90 72.74
CA ASN A 1035 16.95 -36.50 71.38
C ASN A 1035 15.44 -36.34 71.27
N HIS A 1036 14.97 -35.19 70.81
CA HIS A 1036 13.74 -35.08 69.99
C HIS A 1036 13.78 -33.76 69.18
N PRO A 1037 13.45 -33.79 67.87
CA PRO A 1037 13.44 -32.61 67.00
C PRO A 1037 12.04 -32.00 66.88
N PHE A 1038 11.94 -30.69 66.67
CA PHE A 1038 10.73 -30.07 66.10
C PHE A 1038 11.08 -28.92 65.16
N TRP A 1039 10.52 -29.03 63.95
CA TRP A 1039 10.47 -28.04 62.88
C TRP A 1039 9.63 -26.80 63.26
N TYR A 1040 9.92 -25.67 62.61
CA TYR A 1040 8.91 -24.65 62.29
C TYR A 1040 9.10 -24.15 60.85
N CYS A 1041 8.04 -24.31 60.04
CA CYS A 1041 7.84 -23.65 58.76
C CYS A 1041 7.08 -22.33 58.98
N VAL A 1042 7.39 -21.30 58.18
CA VAL A 1042 6.60 -20.06 58.08
C VAL A 1042 5.78 -20.12 56.79
N GLY A 1043 4.45 -20.01 56.90
CA GLY A 1043 3.52 -19.92 55.79
C GLY A 1043 3.12 -18.46 55.49
N VAL A 1044 2.89 -18.16 54.21
CA VAL A 1044 2.16 -16.97 53.75
C VAL A 1044 0.87 -17.44 53.08
N ARG A 1045 -0.23 -16.79 53.48
CA ARG A 1045 -1.62 -17.04 53.12
C ARG A 1045 -1.94 -16.38 51.76
N VAL A 1046 -2.63 -17.08 50.86
CA VAL A 1046 -3.33 -16.48 49.71
C VAL A 1046 -4.78 -16.96 49.78
N ASP A 1047 -5.70 -16.00 49.85
CA ASP A 1047 -7.14 -16.22 49.92
C ASP A 1047 -7.72 -16.63 48.56
N ARG A 1048 -8.49 -17.72 48.53
CA ARG A 1048 -9.64 -17.89 47.63
C ARG A 1048 -10.59 -18.96 48.19
N PHE A 1049 -11.88 -18.63 48.30
CA PHE A 1049 -13.05 -19.51 48.58
C PHE A 1049 -14.20 -19.04 47.66
N PRO A 1050 -15.29 -19.80 47.45
CA PRO A 1050 -15.40 -21.23 47.09
C PRO A 1050 -16.50 -21.50 46.02
N PHE A 1051 -16.68 -22.77 45.58
CA PHE A 1051 -17.97 -23.47 45.65
C PHE A 1051 -17.81 -25.00 45.38
N HIS A 1052 -18.69 -25.75 46.05
CA HIS A 1052 -18.92 -27.19 46.26
C HIS A 1052 -18.63 -28.23 45.16
N GLU A 1053 -18.21 -29.44 45.55
CA GLU A 1053 -19.09 -30.61 45.85
C GLU A 1053 -18.29 -31.76 46.50
N GLU A 1054 -18.96 -32.56 47.33
CA GLU A 1054 -18.37 -33.62 48.18
C GLU A 1054 -19.03 -34.98 47.90
N LYS A 1055 -18.24 -36.06 48.11
CA LYS A 1055 -18.56 -37.49 48.36
C LYS A 1055 -18.57 -38.46 47.17
N THR A 1056 -17.73 -39.50 47.23
CA THR A 1056 -18.08 -40.85 47.77
C THR A 1056 -16.90 -41.85 47.68
N GLN A 1057 -17.00 -42.92 48.49
CA GLN A 1057 -16.03 -43.97 48.84
C GLN A 1057 -15.74 -45.02 47.75
N ASN A 1058 -14.59 -45.72 47.85
CA ASN A 1058 -14.41 -47.21 47.82
C ASN A 1058 -12.90 -47.56 47.63
N THR A 1059 -12.20 -48.16 48.61
CA THR A 1059 -11.85 -49.62 48.75
C THR A 1059 -11.19 -50.23 47.49
N CYS A 1060 -10.11 -51.02 47.46
CA CYS A 1060 -9.30 -51.77 48.42
C CYS A 1060 -7.97 -52.25 47.75
N GLY A 1061 -6.91 -52.51 48.54
CA GLY A 1061 -6.04 -53.70 48.39
C GLY A 1061 -4.66 -53.56 47.71
N PRO A 1062 -3.68 -54.42 48.08
CA PRO A 1062 -2.38 -53.96 48.58
C PRO A 1062 -1.15 -54.36 47.72
N LEU A 1063 -0.09 -53.56 47.89
CA LEU A 1063 1.30 -53.87 47.54
C LEU A 1063 2.02 -54.36 48.80
N THR A 1064 2.62 -55.55 48.73
CA THR A 1064 3.64 -56.06 49.66
C THR A 1064 5.03 -55.68 49.17
N CYS A 1065 5.86 -55.36 50.16
CA CYS A 1065 7.28 -54.99 50.15
C CYS A 1065 8.19 -55.75 49.17
N THR A 1066 9.05 -55.03 48.46
CA THR A 1066 10.50 -54.87 48.80
C THR A 1066 11.03 -53.59 48.18
#